data_AF-T0QWI8-F1
#
_entry.id   AF-T0QWI8-F1
#
_cell.length_a   1.000
_cell.length_b   1.000
_cell.length_c   1.000
_cell.angle_alpha   90.00
_cell.angle_beta   90.00
_cell.angle_gamma   90.00
#
_symmetry.space_group_name_H-M   'P 1'
#
loop_
_entity.id
_entity.type
_entity.pdbx_description
1 polymer ?
#
loop_
_entity_poly.entity_id
_entity_poly.type
_entity_poly.pdbx_seq_one_letter_code
_entity_poly.pdbx_strand_id
1 'polypeptide(L)'
;MLCRLFIAAIATSVAVASVSPQWVDCPVFSAGQNTTFTMDGITIRAECADVQVPVCYLGVCNSTATMSVFLKRYPASAPTSPAKSAWLLQGGPGIPSNAMEDYMTLLYAAANGSTSFYTMDHRGVGRSSALVEQCKADATLKLNGTNETSNQWLSDCFAVLKAKYGALSYAFSVTSAATDLATIIESPFLADDDVYVYGISYGTYLVERLMHLAPKHVKGYILDGIVSESPVTALSDRNKDIATVETKLYDLCDQDPLCASKIGPNAKQFTFDLFKKLDANDTECAQKVYAAKGRPSDFLGPLFSSLAQGYYGINLIPAIVYRLSKCVTEYTSESAFLDRLLTDRSEDSDGDDIVYYNIVSTELTKLPLPNVTSLVQDALATTWRGSTNDSPAAVSMYCLFTGNSDKELCRDAPPFKNSFFYTRDQYWDKTAAVPAGASVLMLSGGLDAQTIPKYAKQEFASMAGANKLLVDFAYGGHGSIHTTPTDLTDLSKHCGQQVVSMYLQLNGDLQKLDTSCVKNVLPPQFSNILVPFVGEQYFGNSTDMYGDEAPTPVPSVVATVDKPRAVPVAVQSAVATVDANFKIEMVAMVSVMVACVLAVMGMALYVKKLQRATTTAAANAGIDDAVVDEKAPEAAKSEVV
;
A
#
# COMPACT_ATOMS: atom_id res chain seq x y z
N MET A 1 -2.98 -43.75 49.89
CA MET A 1 -2.81 -42.28 49.82
C MET A 1 -1.52 -42.02 49.06
N LEU A 2 -1.58 -41.94 47.73
CA LEU A 2 -1.91 -40.75 46.92
C LEU A 2 -0.82 -39.68 47.05
N CYS A 3 -0.20 -39.12 46.02
CA CYS A 3 -0.01 -39.44 44.61
C CYS A 3 1.04 -38.41 44.17
N ARG A 4 2.25 -38.81 43.77
CA ARG A 4 3.21 -37.89 43.16
C ARG A 4 2.86 -37.82 41.67
N LEU A 5 2.19 -36.75 41.27
CA LEU A 5 1.95 -36.46 39.85
C LEU A 5 3.28 -36.22 39.15
N PHE A 6 3.68 -37.18 38.33
CA PHE A 6 4.53 -36.93 37.17
C PHE A 6 3.72 -36.06 36.21
N ILE A 7 4.12 -34.80 36.04
CA ILE A 7 3.70 -34.01 34.88
C ILE A 7 4.48 -34.60 33.71
N ALA A 8 3.84 -35.52 32.99
CA ALA A 8 4.29 -35.88 31.66
C ALA A 8 4.18 -34.63 30.79
N ALA A 9 5.32 -34.10 30.35
CA ALA A 9 5.37 -33.14 29.25
C ALA A 9 4.83 -33.86 28.02
N ILE A 10 3.54 -33.68 27.73
CA ILE A 10 2.98 -34.06 26.45
C ILE A 10 3.54 -33.03 25.46
N ALA A 11 4.67 -33.37 24.85
CA ALA A 11 5.08 -32.77 23.60
C ALA A 11 4.07 -33.25 22.55
N THR A 12 2.91 -32.59 22.47
CA THR A 12 2.09 -32.63 21.28
C THR A 12 2.90 -31.92 20.21
N SER A 13 3.63 -32.72 19.43
CA SER A 13 4.07 -32.35 18.10
C SER A 13 2.82 -32.05 17.28
N VAL A 14 2.34 -30.81 17.35
CA VAL A 14 1.49 -30.29 16.30
C VAL A 14 2.41 -30.33 15.09
N ALA A 15 2.11 -31.23 14.15
CA ALA A 15 2.74 -31.19 12.85
C ALA A 15 2.54 -29.76 12.33
N VAL A 16 3.61 -28.96 12.34
CA VAL A 16 3.65 -27.73 11.57
C VAL A 16 3.36 -28.22 10.16
N ALA A 17 2.16 -27.94 9.65
CA ALA A 17 1.82 -28.29 8.29
C ALA A 17 2.97 -27.75 7.44
N SER A 18 3.72 -28.64 6.78
CA SER A 18 4.90 -28.25 6.05
C SER A 18 4.47 -27.28 4.96
N VAL A 19 4.76 -26.00 5.14
CA VAL A 19 4.48 -24.98 4.12
C VAL A 19 5.32 -25.36 2.90
N SER A 20 4.65 -25.80 1.84
CA SER A 20 5.27 -26.21 0.58
C SER A 20 4.57 -25.49 -0.56
N PRO A 21 5.01 -24.26 -0.89
CA PRO A 21 4.34 -23.45 -1.89
C PRO A 21 4.34 -24.14 -3.25
N GLN A 22 3.18 -24.18 -3.90
CA GLN A 22 3.06 -24.64 -5.28
C GLN A 22 3.24 -23.45 -6.22
N TRP A 23 4.47 -23.26 -6.69
CA TRP A 23 4.84 -22.13 -7.55
C TRP A 23 4.31 -22.31 -8.97
N VAL A 24 3.71 -21.25 -9.51
CA VAL A 24 3.28 -21.15 -10.92
C VAL A 24 3.80 -19.87 -11.54
N ASP A 25 4.13 -19.88 -12.83
CA ASP A 25 4.51 -18.66 -13.55
C ASP A 25 3.40 -17.61 -13.44
N CYS A 26 3.79 -16.37 -13.18
CA CYS A 26 2.87 -15.23 -13.11
C CYS A 26 3.50 -13.96 -13.68
N PRO A 27 2.71 -12.90 -13.94
CA PRO A 27 3.26 -11.63 -14.40
C PRO A 27 4.30 -11.04 -13.44
N VAL A 28 5.38 -10.49 -13.98
CA VAL A 28 6.42 -9.79 -13.18
C VAL A 28 5.77 -8.65 -12.40
N PHE A 29 5.01 -7.81 -13.11
CA PHE A 29 4.18 -6.75 -12.55
C PHE A 29 2.72 -7.18 -12.53
N SER A 30 2.04 -7.02 -11.39
CA SER A 30 0.65 -7.42 -11.18
C SER A 30 -0.33 -6.70 -12.12
N ALA A 31 -0.03 -5.46 -12.53
CA ALA A 31 -0.82 -4.70 -13.49
C ALA A 31 -0.63 -5.16 -14.96
N GLY A 32 0.35 -6.03 -15.22
CA GLY A 32 0.72 -6.49 -16.56
C GLY A 32 0.34 -7.95 -16.82
N GLN A 33 0.66 -8.41 -18.04
CA GLN A 33 0.48 -9.81 -18.45
C GLN A 33 1.81 -10.53 -18.73
N ASN A 34 2.92 -9.78 -18.75
CA ASN A 34 4.23 -10.34 -19.10
C ASN A 34 4.83 -11.09 -17.91
N THR A 35 5.11 -12.38 -18.10
CA THR A 35 5.79 -13.24 -17.12
C THR A 35 7.31 -13.05 -17.11
N THR A 36 7.83 -12.23 -18.02
CA THR A 36 9.25 -11.87 -18.11
C THR A 36 9.43 -10.36 -18.22
N PHE A 37 10.55 -9.86 -17.71
CA PHE A 37 10.97 -8.46 -17.83
C PHE A 37 12.50 -8.41 -17.91
N THR A 38 13.06 -7.48 -18.69
CA THR A 38 14.51 -7.34 -18.81
C THR A 38 14.95 -5.95 -18.36
N MET A 39 15.86 -5.91 -17.39
CA MET A 39 16.47 -4.70 -16.85
C MET A 39 17.98 -4.89 -16.81
N ASP A 40 18.75 -3.93 -17.33
CA ASP A 40 20.22 -3.98 -17.40
C ASP A 40 20.80 -5.27 -18.01
N GLY A 41 20.09 -5.83 -18.99
CA GLY A 41 20.48 -7.08 -19.66
C GLY A 41 20.16 -8.36 -18.86
N ILE A 42 19.54 -8.24 -17.69
CA ILE A 42 19.11 -9.35 -16.84
C ILE A 42 17.64 -9.66 -17.07
N THR A 43 17.34 -10.91 -17.42
CA THR A 43 15.96 -11.39 -17.58
C THR A 43 15.41 -11.87 -16.24
N ILE A 44 14.35 -11.22 -15.81
CA ILE A 44 13.57 -11.53 -14.61
C ILE A 44 12.39 -12.39 -15.02
N ARG A 45 12.12 -13.44 -14.23
CA ARG A 45 10.90 -14.24 -14.28
C ARG A 45 10.22 -14.18 -12.92
N ALA A 46 8.90 -14.30 -12.91
CA ALA A 46 8.14 -14.29 -11.68
C ALA A 46 7.32 -15.57 -11.51
N GLU A 47 7.29 -16.05 -10.29
CA GLU A 47 6.45 -17.16 -9.86
C GLU A 47 5.61 -16.72 -8.67
N CYS A 48 4.37 -17.20 -8.60
CA CYS A 48 3.42 -16.89 -7.55
C CYS A 48 2.93 -18.19 -6.90
N ALA A 49 2.54 -18.11 -5.64
CA ALA A 49 1.98 -19.23 -4.91
C ALA A 49 0.99 -18.74 -3.84
N ASP A 50 0.00 -19.56 -3.56
CA ASP A 50 -0.87 -19.43 -2.39
C ASP A 50 -0.45 -20.46 -1.35
N VAL A 51 -0.17 -20.00 -0.12
CA VAL A 51 0.15 -20.87 1.01
C VAL A 51 -0.96 -20.85 2.04
N GLN A 52 -1.31 -22.03 2.54
CA GLN A 52 -2.27 -22.16 3.63
C GLN A 52 -1.55 -21.97 4.97
N VAL A 53 -2.01 -20.98 5.73
CA VAL A 53 -1.52 -20.70 7.09
C VAL A 53 -2.67 -20.82 8.09
N PRO A 54 -2.39 -21.12 9.37
CA PRO A 54 -3.41 -21.02 10.42
C PRO A 54 -3.97 -19.60 10.51
N VAL A 55 -5.29 -19.48 10.67
CA VAL A 55 -5.91 -18.20 11.04
C VAL A 55 -5.36 -17.73 12.39
N CYS A 56 -5.15 -18.66 13.33
CA CYS A 56 -4.61 -18.40 14.65
C CYS A 56 -3.33 -19.19 14.91
N TYR A 57 -2.29 -18.49 15.32
CA TYR A 57 -1.07 -19.08 15.83
C TYR A 57 -1.15 -19.31 17.34
N LEU A 58 -0.46 -20.36 17.82
CA LEU A 58 -0.37 -20.70 19.23
C LEU A 58 0.17 -19.51 20.03
N GLY A 59 -0.47 -19.18 21.15
CA GLY A 59 -0.10 -18.04 21.99
C GLY A 59 -0.65 -16.69 21.52
N VAL A 60 -1.22 -16.61 20.32
CA VAL A 60 -1.90 -15.41 19.82
C VAL A 60 -3.42 -15.55 19.94
N CYS A 61 -3.98 -16.64 19.41
CA CYS A 61 -5.41 -16.95 19.54
C CYS A 61 -5.70 -18.45 19.35
N ASN A 62 -6.98 -18.86 19.40
CA ASN A 62 -7.40 -20.25 19.28
C ASN A 62 -8.39 -20.45 18.11
N SER A 63 -7.98 -21.18 17.09
CA SER A 63 -8.80 -21.62 15.96
C SER A 63 -8.08 -22.73 15.20
N THR A 64 -8.82 -23.64 14.58
CA THR A 64 -8.28 -24.65 13.65
C THR A 64 -8.46 -24.26 12.18
N ALA A 65 -9.06 -23.09 11.91
CA ALA A 65 -9.27 -22.61 10.55
C ALA A 65 -7.94 -22.20 9.90
N THR A 66 -7.87 -22.31 8.58
CA THR A 66 -6.76 -21.81 7.76
C THR A 66 -7.21 -20.67 6.85
N MET A 67 -6.25 -19.91 6.35
CA MET A 67 -6.44 -18.89 5.32
C MET A 67 -5.33 -18.96 4.28
N SER A 68 -5.63 -18.43 3.08
CA SER A 68 -4.63 -18.29 2.02
C SER A 68 -3.82 -17.02 2.21
N VAL A 69 -2.50 -17.14 2.09
CA VAL A 69 -1.56 -16.04 2.01
C VAL A 69 -0.82 -16.13 0.68
N PHE A 70 -0.84 -15.03 -0.07
CA PHE A 70 -0.22 -14.91 -1.37
C PHE A 70 1.26 -14.60 -1.25
N LEU A 71 2.07 -15.33 -2.02
CA LEU A 71 3.51 -15.13 -2.18
C LEU A 71 3.84 -14.86 -3.65
N LYS A 72 4.83 -14.00 -3.88
CA LYS A 72 5.48 -13.82 -5.18
C LYS A 72 6.98 -13.94 -5.02
N ARG A 73 7.66 -14.54 -6.00
CA ARG A 73 9.11 -14.60 -6.05
C ARG A 73 9.68 -14.34 -7.43
N TYR A 74 10.87 -13.76 -7.47
CA TYR A 74 11.77 -13.73 -8.61
C TYR A 74 12.94 -14.68 -8.30
N PRO A 75 12.94 -15.92 -8.84
CA PRO A 75 13.96 -16.89 -8.51
C PRO A 75 15.33 -16.47 -9.07
N ALA A 76 16.39 -16.72 -8.30
CA ALA A 76 17.77 -16.51 -8.73
C ALA A 76 18.06 -17.30 -10.02
N SER A 77 18.63 -16.63 -11.02
CA SER A 77 19.10 -17.27 -12.26
C SER A 77 20.54 -17.77 -12.16
N ALA A 78 21.30 -17.26 -11.19
CA ALA A 78 22.68 -17.67 -10.90
C ALA A 78 22.91 -17.77 -9.37
N PRO A 79 22.23 -18.71 -8.67
CA PRO A 79 22.23 -18.77 -7.22
C PRO A 79 23.64 -18.95 -6.62
N THR A 80 23.84 -18.36 -5.45
CA THR A 80 25.04 -18.54 -4.62
C THR A 80 24.98 -19.85 -3.81
N SER A 81 26.08 -20.20 -3.14
CA SER A 81 26.13 -21.30 -2.17
C SER A 81 26.72 -20.79 -0.85
N PRO A 82 25.95 -20.75 0.26
CA PRO A 82 24.51 -21.02 0.37
C PRO A 82 23.66 -20.13 -0.54
N ALA A 83 22.43 -20.59 -0.87
CA ALA A 83 21.49 -19.78 -1.64
C ALA A 83 21.06 -18.56 -0.83
N LYS A 84 20.70 -17.47 -1.51
CA LYS A 84 20.24 -16.22 -0.87
C LYS A 84 18.79 -15.94 -1.24
N SER A 85 18.01 -15.59 -0.23
CA SER A 85 16.62 -15.19 -0.36
C SER A 85 16.37 -13.84 0.32
N ALA A 86 15.90 -12.84 -0.42
CA ALA A 86 15.59 -11.51 0.09
C ALA A 86 14.07 -11.25 0.04
N TRP A 87 13.44 -11.08 1.20
CA TRP A 87 12.01 -10.79 1.34
C TRP A 87 11.80 -9.28 1.44
N LEU A 88 10.92 -8.71 0.61
CA LEU A 88 10.55 -7.30 0.65
C LEU A 88 9.12 -7.18 1.16
N LEU A 89 8.93 -6.48 2.26
CA LEU A 89 7.63 -6.29 2.90
C LEU A 89 7.16 -4.85 2.72
N GLN A 90 5.95 -4.74 2.18
CA GLN A 90 5.31 -3.46 1.93
C GLN A 90 4.84 -2.79 3.23
N GLY A 91 4.81 -1.47 3.20
CA GLY A 91 4.21 -0.61 4.21
C GLY A 91 2.69 -0.46 4.11
N GLY A 92 2.19 0.72 4.46
CA GLY A 92 0.78 0.98 4.68
C GLY A 92 0.52 1.23 6.17
N PRO A 93 0.03 0.25 6.97
CA PRO A 93 -0.37 -1.13 6.63
C PRO A 93 -1.52 -1.24 5.63
N GLY A 94 -1.91 -2.45 5.25
CA GLY A 94 -3.08 -2.65 4.39
C GLY A 94 -2.83 -2.48 2.90
N ILE A 95 -1.63 -2.09 2.46
CA ILE A 95 -1.30 -2.00 1.03
C ILE A 95 -0.79 -3.37 0.54
N PRO A 96 -1.30 -3.91 -0.59
CA PRO A 96 -0.79 -5.16 -1.15
C PRO A 96 0.66 -5.05 -1.64
N SER A 97 1.33 -6.20 -1.74
CA SER A 97 2.75 -6.28 -2.07
C SER A 97 3.12 -6.00 -3.53
N ASN A 98 2.14 -5.77 -4.41
CA ASN A 98 2.42 -5.38 -5.81
C ASN A 98 3.27 -4.10 -5.89
N ALA A 99 3.15 -3.19 -4.93
CA ALA A 99 4.01 -2.01 -4.83
C ALA A 99 5.51 -2.32 -4.62
N MET A 100 5.87 -3.55 -4.22
CA MET A 100 7.27 -3.98 -4.08
C MET A 100 7.90 -4.46 -5.38
N GLU A 101 7.11 -4.72 -6.43
CA GLU A 101 7.59 -5.33 -7.67
C GLU A 101 8.67 -4.47 -8.35
N ASP A 102 8.50 -3.15 -8.36
CA ASP A 102 9.51 -2.21 -8.86
C ASP A 102 10.82 -2.32 -8.07
N TYR A 103 10.75 -2.40 -6.74
CA TYR A 103 11.94 -2.54 -5.89
C TYR A 103 12.60 -3.92 -6.05
N MET A 104 11.79 -4.97 -6.21
CA MET A 104 12.28 -6.32 -6.48
C MET A 104 13.01 -6.37 -7.83
N THR A 105 12.49 -5.76 -8.89
CA THR A 105 13.16 -5.75 -10.20
C THR A 105 14.49 -4.99 -10.14
N LEU A 106 14.50 -3.82 -9.50
CA LEU A 106 15.71 -3.00 -9.29
C LEU A 106 16.79 -3.78 -8.53
N LEU A 107 16.44 -4.39 -7.40
CA LEU A 107 17.40 -5.15 -6.59
C LEU A 107 17.81 -6.47 -7.25
N TYR A 108 16.93 -7.12 -8.02
CA TYR A 108 17.27 -8.33 -8.78
C TYR A 108 18.33 -8.04 -9.86
N ALA A 109 18.14 -6.96 -10.62
CA ALA A 109 19.10 -6.52 -11.63
C ALA A 109 20.46 -6.19 -10.99
N ALA A 110 20.45 -5.44 -9.87
CA ALA A 110 21.66 -5.11 -9.13
C ALA A 110 22.35 -6.31 -8.47
N ALA A 111 21.60 -7.38 -8.15
CA ALA A 111 22.14 -8.65 -7.68
C ALA A 111 22.64 -9.54 -8.84
N ASN A 112 22.49 -9.13 -10.10
CA ASN A 112 22.90 -9.90 -11.27
C ASN A 112 22.34 -11.35 -11.25
N GLY A 113 21.10 -11.51 -10.77
CA GLY A 113 20.44 -12.80 -10.66
C GLY A 113 20.97 -13.74 -9.56
N SER A 114 21.83 -13.28 -8.63
CA SER A 114 22.46 -14.13 -7.61
C SER A 114 21.60 -14.43 -6.38
N THR A 115 20.50 -13.71 -6.23
CA THR A 115 19.60 -13.72 -5.07
C THR A 115 18.18 -13.89 -5.55
N SER A 116 17.42 -14.76 -4.88
CA SER A 116 15.99 -14.88 -5.09
C SER A 116 15.29 -13.78 -4.30
N PHE A 117 14.37 -13.04 -4.92
CA PHE A 117 13.61 -11.99 -4.25
C PHE A 117 12.18 -12.45 -4.02
N TYR A 118 11.63 -12.18 -2.85
CA TYR A 118 10.30 -12.60 -2.42
C TYR A 118 9.51 -11.41 -1.92
N THR A 119 8.18 -11.50 -2.04
CA THR A 119 7.26 -10.65 -1.32
C THR A 119 5.99 -11.42 -0.98
N MET A 120 5.18 -10.88 -0.08
CA MET A 120 3.92 -11.46 0.33
C MET A 120 2.90 -10.37 0.63
N ASP A 121 1.65 -10.65 0.31
CA ASP A 121 0.56 -9.81 0.80
C ASP A 121 0.37 -10.09 2.29
N HIS A 122 0.29 -9.03 3.09
CA HIS A 122 -0.07 -9.14 4.51
C HIS A 122 -1.38 -9.91 4.65
N ARG A 123 -1.52 -10.76 5.66
CA ARG A 123 -2.78 -11.46 5.92
C ARG A 123 -3.96 -10.47 6.00
N GLY A 124 -5.06 -10.80 5.35
CA GLY A 124 -6.22 -9.92 5.25
C GLY A 124 -6.07 -8.78 4.24
N VAL A 125 -5.03 -8.76 3.40
CA VAL A 125 -4.77 -7.71 2.42
C VAL A 125 -4.63 -8.30 1.02
N GLY A 126 -5.15 -7.61 0.00
CA GLY A 126 -4.98 -7.98 -1.40
C GLY A 126 -5.34 -9.44 -1.67
N ARG A 127 -4.38 -10.20 -2.23
CA ARG A 127 -4.56 -11.61 -2.58
C ARG A 127 -4.49 -12.55 -1.36
N SER A 128 -4.08 -12.05 -0.19
CA SER A 128 -4.03 -12.80 1.07
C SER A 128 -5.36 -12.76 1.84
N SER A 129 -6.43 -13.27 1.24
CA SER A 129 -7.76 -13.32 1.87
C SER A 129 -8.26 -11.95 2.36
N ALA A 130 -8.24 -10.92 1.50
CA ALA A 130 -8.63 -9.54 1.82
C ALA A 130 -9.90 -9.44 2.67
N LEU A 131 -9.86 -8.66 3.75
CA LEU A 131 -10.97 -8.51 4.69
C LEU A 131 -12.13 -7.75 4.07
N VAL A 132 -11.84 -6.68 3.31
CA VAL A 132 -12.87 -5.88 2.62
C VAL A 132 -13.72 -6.74 1.68
N GLU A 133 -13.11 -7.71 0.98
CA GLU A 133 -13.82 -8.63 0.09
C GLU A 133 -14.74 -9.61 0.84
N GLN A 134 -14.38 -9.99 2.07
CA GLN A 134 -15.21 -10.89 2.89
C GLN A 134 -16.54 -10.26 3.30
N CYS A 135 -16.59 -8.94 3.36
CA CYS A 135 -17.76 -8.18 3.78
C CYS A 135 -18.78 -7.95 2.65
N LYS A 136 -18.55 -8.52 1.45
CA LYS A 136 -19.39 -8.32 0.25
C LYS A 136 -19.64 -6.84 -0.02
N ALA A 137 -18.57 -6.04 0.03
CA ALA A 137 -18.64 -4.61 -0.18
C ALA A 137 -19.08 -4.28 -1.61
N ASP A 138 -19.81 -3.18 -1.75
CA ASP A 138 -19.67 -2.33 -2.92
C ASP A 138 -18.21 -1.82 -2.92
N ALA A 139 -17.41 -2.27 -3.90
CA ALA A 139 -15.98 -1.95 -4.00
C ALA A 139 -15.70 -0.43 -4.09
N THR A 140 -16.73 0.41 -4.13
CA THR A 140 -16.66 1.87 -4.18
C THR A 140 -16.69 2.57 -2.82
N LEU A 141 -16.93 1.86 -1.71
CA LEU A 141 -17.01 2.45 -0.36
C LEU A 141 -15.62 2.79 0.20
N LYS A 142 -15.21 4.06 0.12
CA LYS A 142 -14.01 4.58 0.81
C LYS A 142 -14.29 4.80 2.30
N LEU A 143 -13.47 4.22 3.19
CA LEU A 143 -13.60 4.40 4.64
C LEU A 143 -12.89 5.68 5.07
N ASN A 144 -13.65 6.70 5.46
CA ASN A 144 -13.10 8.01 5.80
C ASN A 144 -13.57 8.56 7.15
N GLY A 145 -14.28 7.77 7.97
CA GLY A 145 -14.73 8.16 9.32
C GLY A 145 -15.76 9.31 9.41
N THR A 146 -16.08 9.99 8.30
CA THR A 146 -16.97 11.16 8.26
C THR A 146 -18.39 10.83 7.77
N ASN A 147 -18.56 9.70 7.08
CA ASN A 147 -19.85 9.29 6.52
C ASN A 147 -20.53 8.24 7.42
N GLU A 148 -21.70 8.57 7.97
CA GLU A 148 -22.50 7.66 8.80
C GLU A 148 -22.85 6.34 8.09
N THR A 149 -23.11 6.39 6.78
CA THR A 149 -23.43 5.19 5.99
C THR A 149 -22.21 4.27 5.88
N SER A 150 -21.02 4.82 5.62
CA SER A 150 -19.77 4.06 5.59
C SER A 150 -19.43 3.47 6.96
N ASN A 151 -19.66 4.22 8.03
CA ASN A 151 -19.41 3.77 9.40
C ASN A 151 -20.37 2.64 9.82
N GLN A 152 -21.65 2.73 9.46
CA GLN A 152 -22.62 1.67 9.73
C GLN A 152 -22.30 0.40 8.92
N TRP A 153 -21.97 0.55 7.64
CA TRP A 153 -21.51 -0.56 6.80
C TRP A 153 -20.31 -1.27 7.42
N LEU A 154 -19.33 -0.52 7.92
CA LEU A 154 -18.14 -1.08 8.54
C LEU A 154 -18.47 -1.85 9.83
N SER A 155 -19.35 -1.30 10.69
CA SER A 155 -19.83 -2.02 11.88
C SER A 155 -20.56 -3.33 11.51
N ASP A 156 -21.29 -3.37 10.39
CA ASP A 156 -21.95 -4.59 9.92
C ASP A 156 -20.94 -5.59 9.32
N CYS A 157 -19.94 -5.09 8.59
CA CYS A 157 -18.79 -5.85 8.11
C CYS A 157 -18.05 -6.53 9.27
N PHE A 158 -17.84 -5.84 10.39
CA PHE A 158 -17.23 -6.44 11.57
C PHE A 158 -18.04 -7.63 12.12
N ALA A 159 -19.37 -7.61 12.01
CA ALA A 159 -20.18 -8.77 12.37
C ALA A 159 -19.92 -9.96 11.44
N VAL A 160 -19.79 -9.71 10.13
CA VAL A 160 -19.45 -10.74 9.12
C VAL A 160 -18.08 -11.34 9.40
N LEU A 161 -17.07 -10.49 9.62
CA LEU A 161 -15.71 -10.93 9.94
C LEU A 161 -15.68 -11.72 11.24
N LYS A 162 -16.40 -11.26 12.26
CA LYS A 162 -16.50 -11.96 13.56
C LYS A 162 -17.22 -13.31 13.44
N ALA A 163 -18.21 -13.42 12.56
CA ALA A 163 -18.88 -14.69 12.29
C ALA A 163 -17.95 -15.67 11.54
N LYS A 164 -17.14 -15.17 10.59
CA LYS A 164 -16.24 -15.98 9.77
C LYS A 164 -14.99 -16.43 10.52
N TYR A 165 -14.33 -15.49 11.19
CA TYR A 165 -13.04 -15.72 11.85
C TYR A 165 -13.16 -15.85 13.37
N GLY A 166 -14.35 -15.70 13.95
CA GLY A 166 -14.56 -15.66 15.40
C GLY A 166 -14.23 -14.29 16.01
N ALA A 167 -14.15 -14.19 17.33
CA ALA A 167 -13.71 -12.98 18.03
C ALA A 167 -12.18 -12.74 17.92
N LEU A 168 -11.62 -12.93 16.73
CA LEU A 168 -10.18 -13.12 16.49
C LEU A 168 -9.60 -11.99 15.63
N SER A 169 -9.87 -10.73 15.94
CA SER A 169 -9.10 -9.59 15.40
C SER A 169 -7.57 -9.80 15.55
N TYR A 170 -7.14 -10.54 16.58
CA TYR A 170 -5.76 -11.00 16.78
C TYR A 170 -5.19 -11.79 15.60
N ALA A 171 -6.04 -12.50 14.85
CA ALA A 171 -5.65 -13.22 13.65
C ALA A 171 -5.09 -12.29 12.58
N PHE A 172 -5.35 -10.98 12.63
CA PHE A 172 -4.88 -9.98 11.68
C PHE A 172 -3.92 -8.96 12.33
N SER A 173 -3.33 -9.32 13.47
CA SER A 173 -2.31 -8.50 14.16
C SER A 173 -0.96 -8.53 13.44
N VAL A 174 -0.08 -7.58 13.80
CA VAL A 174 1.31 -7.54 13.31
C VAL A 174 2.06 -8.81 13.70
N THR A 175 1.87 -9.31 14.93
CA THR A 175 2.48 -10.58 15.39
C THR A 175 2.01 -11.77 14.57
N SER A 176 0.72 -11.84 14.28
CA SER A 176 0.18 -12.87 13.39
C SER A 176 0.85 -12.80 12.01
N ALA A 177 0.92 -11.62 11.38
CA ALA A 177 1.60 -11.46 10.09
C ALA A 177 3.09 -11.82 10.14
N ALA A 178 3.82 -11.38 11.17
CA ALA A 178 5.22 -11.75 11.37
C ALA A 178 5.40 -13.27 11.55
N THR A 179 4.43 -13.94 12.19
CA THR A 179 4.47 -15.39 12.40
C THR A 179 4.23 -16.17 11.11
N ASP A 180 3.45 -15.64 10.16
CA ASP A 180 3.35 -16.25 8.81
C ASP A 180 4.72 -16.27 8.15
N LEU A 181 5.40 -15.11 8.13
CA LEU A 181 6.71 -14.99 7.52
C LEU A 181 7.75 -15.86 8.24
N ALA A 182 7.75 -15.86 9.58
CA ALA A 182 8.62 -16.74 10.36
C ALA A 182 8.39 -18.23 10.00
N THR A 183 7.13 -18.66 9.91
CA THR A 183 6.78 -20.05 9.57
C THR A 183 7.23 -20.41 8.16
N ILE A 184 7.09 -19.50 7.19
CA ILE A 184 7.57 -19.71 5.82
C ILE A 184 9.11 -19.80 5.79
N ILE A 185 9.80 -18.89 6.48
CA ILE A 185 11.28 -18.86 6.56
C ILE A 185 11.83 -20.12 7.24
N GLU A 186 11.17 -20.62 8.29
CA GLU A 186 11.59 -21.83 9.00
C GLU A 186 11.13 -23.13 8.36
N SER A 187 10.35 -23.05 7.27
CA SER A 187 9.91 -24.25 6.54
C SER A 187 11.07 -24.90 5.77
N PRO A 188 10.97 -26.20 5.41
CA PRO A 188 11.97 -26.88 4.60
C PRO A 188 12.27 -26.21 3.24
N PHE A 189 11.39 -25.33 2.78
CA PHE A 189 11.55 -24.56 1.55
C PHE A 189 12.74 -23.58 1.59
N LEU A 190 13.08 -23.02 2.76
CA LEU A 190 14.17 -22.05 2.94
C LEU A 190 15.24 -22.50 3.95
N ALA A 191 15.23 -23.78 4.32
CA ALA A 191 16.10 -24.30 5.36
C ALA A 191 17.61 -24.16 5.04
N ASP A 192 17.97 -24.17 3.76
CA ASP A 192 19.37 -24.07 3.27
C ASP A 192 19.72 -22.66 2.76
N ASP A 193 18.82 -21.69 2.91
CA ASP A 193 18.99 -20.33 2.42
C ASP A 193 19.50 -19.39 3.53
N ASP A 194 20.39 -18.48 3.15
CA ASP A 194 20.65 -17.27 3.91
C ASP A 194 19.56 -16.25 3.59
N VAL A 195 18.69 -15.98 4.56
CA VAL A 195 17.51 -15.11 4.39
C VAL A 195 17.80 -13.68 4.83
N TYR A 196 17.39 -12.71 4.02
CA TYR A 196 17.42 -11.28 4.31
C TYR A 196 16.01 -10.73 4.24
N VAL A 197 15.63 -9.84 5.16
CA VAL A 197 14.27 -9.29 5.20
C VAL A 197 14.33 -7.78 5.18
N TYR A 198 13.82 -7.19 4.11
CA TYR A 198 13.64 -5.76 3.90
C TYR A 198 12.20 -5.36 4.23
N GLY A 199 12.03 -4.27 4.96
CA GLY A 199 10.74 -3.61 5.18
C GLY A 199 10.85 -2.13 4.86
N ILE A 200 9.77 -1.57 4.30
CA ILE A 200 9.63 -0.12 4.09
C ILE A 200 8.43 0.42 4.85
N SER A 201 8.56 1.59 5.49
CA SER A 201 7.44 2.23 6.20
C SER A 201 6.87 1.32 7.30
N TYR A 202 5.56 1.11 7.39
CA TYR A 202 4.97 0.06 8.26
C TYR A 202 5.63 -1.33 8.09
N GLY A 203 6.17 -1.64 6.90
CA GLY A 203 6.94 -2.85 6.67
C GLY A 203 8.13 -2.96 7.62
N THR A 204 8.75 -1.85 8.06
CA THR A 204 9.80 -1.91 9.10
C THR A 204 9.24 -2.41 10.42
N TYR A 205 8.07 -1.94 10.84
CA TYR A 205 7.40 -2.39 12.06
C TYR A 205 7.05 -3.89 12.01
N LEU A 206 6.65 -4.39 10.84
CA LEU A 206 6.44 -5.83 10.61
C LEU A 206 7.76 -6.62 10.70
N VAL A 207 8.85 -6.09 10.13
CA VAL A 207 10.18 -6.71 10.19
C VAL A 207 10.74 -6.68 11.62
N GLU A 208 10.56 -5.59 12.34
CA GLU A 208 10.92 -5.46 13.76
C GLU A 208 10.13 -6.47 14.61
N ARG A 209 8.82 -6.66 14.33
CA ARG A 209 8.04 -7.74 14.94
C ARG A 209 8.58 -9.13 14.60
N LEU A 210 9.08 -9.37 13.38
CA LEU A 210 9.77 -10.60 13.02
C LEU A 210 11.10 -10.77 13.78
N MET A 211 11.83 -9.69 14.05
CA MET A 211 13.07 -9.72 14.84
C MET A 211 12.79 -10.21 16.28
N HIS A 212 11.68 -9.81 16.89
CA HIS A 212 11.25 -10.37 18.18
C HIS A 212 11.02 -11.89 18.14
N LEU A 213 10.58 -12.44 17.00
CA LEU A 213 10.39 -13.88 16.81
C LEU A 213 11.71 -14.62 16.48
N ALA A 214 12.73 -13.89 16.02
CA ALA A 214 14.09 -14.37 15.76
C ALA A 214 14.18 -15.70 14.96
N PRO A 215 13.55 -15.81 13.77
CA PRO A 215 13.65 -17.00 12.93
C PRO A 215 15.10 -17.31 12.55
N LYS A 216 15.49 -18.58 12.69
CA LYS A 216 16.92 -18.99 12.67
C LYS A 216 17.67 -18.76 11.37
N HIS A 217 16.96 -18.74 10.24
CA HIS A 217 17.55 -18.64 8.91
C HIS A 217 17.78 -17.19 8.46
N VAL A 218 17.30 -16.20 9.22
CA VAL A 218 17.52 -14.78 8.86
C VAL A 218 18.92 -14.35 9.28
N LYS A 219 19.70 -13.90 8.29
CA LYS A 219 21.07 -13.37 8.46
C LYS A 219 21.12 -11.85 8.48
N GLY A 220 20.11 -11.18 7.93
CA GLY A 220 20.08 -9.72 7.91
C GLY A 220 18.68 -9.14 7.81
N TYR A 221 18.47 -8.04 8.52
CA TYR A 221 17.27 -7.23 8.46
C TYR A 221 17.62 -5.87 7.84
N ILE A 222 16.76 -5.35 6.97
CA ILE A 222 16.88 -4.02 6.37
C ILE A 222 15.61 -3.23 6.68
N LEU A 223 15.75 -2.09 7.35
CA LEU A 223 14.64 -1.21 7.73
C LEU A 223 14.80 0.13 6.99
N ASP A 224 13.89 0.44 6.06
CA ASP A 224 13.95 1.67 5.23
C ASP A 224 12.74 2.59 5.49
N GLY A 225 12.98 3.80 5.98
CA GLY A 225 11.91 4.71 6.40
C GLY A 225 11.19 4.16 7.64
N ILE A 226 11.86 4.24 8.78
CA ILE A 226 11.59 3.45 9.99
C ILE A 226 10.41 3.98 10.81
N VAL A 227 9.43 3.11 11.07
CA VAL A 227 8.44 3.26 12.15
C VAL A 227 9.04 2.68 13.42
N SER A 228 9.41 3.51 14.39
CA SER A 228 10.01 3.03 15.65
C SER A 228 9.01 2.29 16.54
N GLU A 229 9.46 1.22 17.22
CA GLU A 229 8.63 0.45 18.15
C GLU A 229 8.44 1.16 19.49
N SER A 230 9.35 2.04 19.91
CA SER A 230 9.24 2.72 21.20
C SER A 230 10.00 4.05 21.28
N PRO A 231 9.41 5.11 21.85
CA PRO A 231 8.01 5.20 22.27
C PRO A 231 7.07 5.32 21.05
N VAL A 232 5.94 4.62 21.08
CA VAL A 232 4.94 4.70 19.99
C VAL A 232 4.28 6.10 19.94
N THR A 233 4.31 6.75 18.77
CA THR A 233 3.77 8.12 18.57
C THR A 233 2.93 8.33 17.30
N ALA A 234 2.83 7.33 16.41
CA ALA A 234 2.68 7.54 14.97
C ALA A 234 1.42 8.30 14.48
N LEU A 235 0.27 8.21 15.15
CA LEU A 235 -0.90 9.04 14.77
C LEU A 235 -0.94 10.42 15.44
N SER A 236 -0.60 10.51 16.73
CA SER A 236 -0.78 11.74 17.50
C SER A 236 0.22 12.84 17.15
N ASP A 237 1.39 12.46 16.64
CA ASP A 237 2.47 13.40 16.33
C ASP A 237 2.65 13.64 14.82
N ARG A 238 1.86 12.96 13.96
CA ARG A 238 2.00 13.03 12.48
C ARG A 238 2.13 14.45 11.95
N ASN A 239 1.25 15.37 12.36
CA ASN A 239 1.31 16.76 11.87
C ASN A 239 2.55 17.51 12.36
N LYS A 240 3.03 17.24 13.58
CA LYS A 240 4.27 17.83 14.12
C LYS A 240 5.50 17.29 13.38
N ASP A 241 5.47 16.01 13.06
CA ASP A 241 6.54 15.33 12.33
C ASP A 241 6.64 15.87 10.90
N ILE A 242 5.50 16.00 10.21
CA ILE A 242 5.40 16.67 8.90
C ILE A 242 5.92 18.11 8.99
N ALA A 243 5.51 18.88 10.00
CA ALA A 243 5.96 20.27 10.19
C ALA A 243 7.49 20.39 10.31
N THR A 244 8.15 19.36 10.85
CA THR A 244 9.62 19.32 10.97
C THR A 244 10.27 19.20 9.60
N VAL A 245 9.78 18.32 8.74
CA VAL A 245 10.32 18.10 7.39
C VAL A 245 9.97 19.26 6.45
N GLU A 246 8.75 19.77 6.55
CA GLU A 246 8.31 20.98 5.86
C GLU A 246 9.27 22.15 6.12
N THR A 247 9.59 22.39 7.39
CA THR A 247 10.52 23.46 7.78
C THR A 247 11.87 23.27 7.10
N LYS A 248 12.39 22.05 7.09
CA LYS A 248 13.66 21.74 6.45
C LYS A 248 13.65 21.99 4.93
N LEU A 249 12.56 21.68 4.23
CA LEU A 249 12.45 22.01 2.81
C LEU A 249 12.47 23.52 2.57
N TYR A 250 11.70 24.28 3.35
CA TYR A 250 11.65 25.73 3.20
C TYR A 250 12.97 26.40 3.58
N ASP A 251 13.68 25.90 4.59
CA ASP A 251 15.04 26.35 4.92
C ASP A 251 16.01 26.11 3.76
N LEU A 252 15.88 24.99 3.04
CA LEU A 252 16.67 24.72 1.82
C LEU A 252 16.28 25.66 0.67
N CYS A 253 15.00 25.99 0.53
CA CYS A 253 14.54 26.97 -0.45
C CYS A 253 15.09 28.37 -0.15
N ASP A 254 15.09 28.80 1.11
CA ASP A 254 15.61 30.10 1.52
C ASP A 254 17.14 30.22 1.35
N GLN A 255 17.85 29.09 1.31
CA GLN A 255 19.29 29.02 1.01
C GLN A 255 19.60 28.97 -0.50
N ASP A 256 18.66 28.50 -1.32
CA ASP A 256 18.82 28.41 -2.77
C ASP A 256 18.51 29.76 -3.44
N PRO A 257 19.43 30.36 -4.24
CA PRO A 257 19.21 31.68 -4.83
C PRO A 257 17.97 31.80 -5.71
N LEU A 258 17.64 30.76 -6.47
CA LEU A 258 16.47 30.77 -7.35
C LEU A 258 15.20 30.67 -6.51
N CYS A 259 15.10 29.66 -5.64
CA CYS A 259 13.91 29.44 -4.82
C CYS A 259 13.64 30.61 -3.87
N ALA A 260 14.69 31.13 -3.21
CA ALA A 260 14.60 32.30 -2.34
C ALA A 260 14.12 33.55 -3.08
N SER A 261 14.49 33.72 -4.36
CA SER A 261 14.00 34.84 -5.17
C SER A 261 12.49 34.79 -5.47
N LYS A 262 11.87 33.61 -5.30
CA LYS A 262 10.45 33.37 -5.59
C LYS A 262 9.57 33.50 -4.36
N ILE A 263 9.96 32.84 -3.27
CA ILE A 263 9.13 32.75 -2.06
C ILE A 263 9.91 33.06 -0.76
N GLY A 264 11.21 33.34 -0.84
CA GLY A 264 12.06 33.67 0.32
C GLY A 264 12.09 35.17 0.67
N PRO A 265 12.87 35.59 1.70
CA PRO A 265 13.69 34.77 2.61
C PRO A 265 12.90 34.23 3.84
N ASN A 266 11.61 33.93 3.69
CA ASN A 266 10.79 33.27 4.70
C ASN A 266 9.76 32.35 4.02
N ALA A 267 10.22 31.38 3.23
CA ALA A 267 9.37 30.55 2.36
C ALA A 267 8.20 29.88 3.08
N LYS A 268 8.41 29.44 4.33
CA LYS A 268 7.35 28.85 5.16
C LYS A 268 6.25 29.86 5.47
N GLN A 269 6.60 31.06 5.94
CA GLN A 269 5.63 32.11 6.27
C GLN A 269 4.89 32.60 5.02
N PHE A 270 5.61 32.77 3.90
CA PHE A 270 5.01 33.10 2.61
C PHE A 270 3.91 32.10 2.24
N THR A 271 4.16 30.80 2.43
CA THR A 271 3.17 29.76 2.10
C THR A 271 1.94 29.82 3.03
N PHE A 272 2.12 30.06 4.33
CA PHE A 272 0.99 30.28 5.25
C PHE A 272 0.14 31.49 4.86
N ASP A 273 0.78 32.60 4.51
CA ASP A 273 0.08 33.83 4.12
C ASP A 273 -0.70 33.63 2.82
N LEU A 274 -0.12 32.88 1.86
CA LEU A 274 -0.80 32.50 0.62
C LEU A 274 -2.01 31.60 0.89
N PHE A 275 -1.88 30.59 1.76
CA PHE A 275 -2.99 29.71 2.13
C PHE A 275 -4.13 30.50 2.78
N LYS A 276 -3.81 31.43 3.68
CA LYS A 276 -4.80 32.34 4.29
C LYS A 276 -5.49 33.21 3.24
N LYS A 277 -4.76 33.69 2.24
CA LYS A 277 -5.31 34.50 1.15
C LYS A 277 -6.23 33.69 0.24
N LEU A 278 -5.85 32.45 -0.10
CA LEU A 278 -6.69 31.54 -0.87
C LEU A 278 -7.97 31.17 -0.09
N ASP A 279 -7.85 30.84 1.19
CA ASP A 279 -8.99 30.49 2.05
C ASP A 279 -9.97 31.65 2.29
N ALA A 280 -9.55 32.90 2.10
CA ALA A 280 -10.45 34.05 2.18
C ALA A 280 -11.50 34.07 1.04
N ASN A 281 -11.28 33.28 -0.02
CA ASN A 281 -12.17 33.12 -1.17
C ASN A 281 -12.54 34.45 -1.88
N ASP A 282 -11.65 35.44 -1.83
CA ASP A 282 -11.87 36.81 -2.31
C ASP A 282 -11.14 37.11 -3.63
N THR A 283 -10.60 36.09 -4.30
CA THR A 283 -9.95 36.18 -5.61
C THR A 283 -10.54 35.15 -6.57
N GLU A 284 -10.46 35.40 -7.89
CA GLU A 284 -10.95 34.46 -8.89
C GLU A 284 -10.22 33.11 -8.81
N CYS A 285 -8.90 33.14 -8.60
CA CYS A 285 -8.09 31.93 -8.40
C CYS A 285 -8.63 31.07 -7.24
N ALA A 286 -8.86 31.68 -6.08
CA ALA A 286 -9.42 30.98 -4.92
C ALA A 286 -10.80 30.39 -5.23
N GLN A 287 -11.68 31.16 -5.87
CA GLN A 287 -13.04 30.73 -6.20
C GLN A 287 -13.06 29.50 -7.13
N LYS A 288 -12.10 29.41 -8.07
CA LYS A 288 -11.93 28.22 -8.92
C LYS A 288 -11.47 27.00 -8.13
N VAL A 289 -10.52 27.17 -7.21
CA VAL A 289 -10.10 26.08 -6.31
C VAL A 289 -11.28 25.62 -5.45
N TYR A 290 -12.03 26.56 -4.86
CA TYR A 290 -13.24 26.27 -4.08
C TYR A 290 -14.27 25.46 -4.87
N ALA A 291 -14.55 25.88 -6.10
CA ALA A 291 -15.51 25.19 -6.96
C ALA A 291 -15.08 23.76 -7.31
N ALA A 292 -13.77 23.52 -7.46
CA ALA A 292 -13.24 22.23 -7.88
C ALA A 292 -12.94 21.27 -6.72
N LYS A 293 -12.44 21.79 -5.59
CA LYS A 293 -11.83 20.98 -4.52
C LYS A 293 -12.28 21.37 -3.11
N GLY A 294 -13.12 22.39 -2.95
CA GLY A 294 -13.47 22.95 -1.65
C GLY A 294 -12.37 23.86 -1.09
N ARG A 295 -12.26 23.95 0.24
CA ARG A 295 -11.31 24.87 0.89
C ARG A 295 -9.88 24.66 0.38
N PRO A 296 -9.20 25.70 -0.16
CA PRO A 296 -7.90 25.56 -0.80
C PRO A 296 -6.85 24.90 0.09
N SER A 297 -6.73 25.28 1.35
CA SER A 297 -5.76 24.66 2.25
C SER A 297 -6.08 23.21 2.63
N ASP A 298 -7.33 22.76 2.54
CA ASP A 298 -7.72 21.35 2.73
C ASP A 298 -7.42 20.48 1.49
N PHE A 299 -7.16 21.11 0.34
CA PHE A 299 -6.72 20.44 -0.89
C PHE A 299 -5.19 20.50 -1.06
N LEU A 300 -4.60 21.67 -0.90
CA LEU A 300 -3.17 21.90 -1.13
C LEU A 300 -2.29 21.22 -0.07
N GLY A 301 -2.75 21.15 1.17
CA GLY A 301 -2.01 20.48 2.25
C GLY A 301 -1.77 18.99 1.96
N PRO A 302 -2.83 18.20 1.69
CA PRO A 302 -2.67 16.80 1.29
C PRO A 302 -1.86 16.62 0.01
N LEU A 303 -2.02 17.50 -0.99
CA LEU A 303 -1.21 17.49 -2.20
C LEU A 303 0.29 17.66 -1.89
N PHE A 304 0.64 18.63 -1.05
CA PHE A 304 2.04 18.85 -0.65
C PHE A 304 2.58 17.69 0.18
N SER A 305 1.77 17.14 1.10
CA SER A 305 2.16 15.93 1.84
C SER A 305 2.40 14.74 0.91
N SER A 306 1.65 14.60 -0.19
CA SER A 306 1.84 13.54 -1.19
C SER A 306 3.12 13.78 -2.02
N LEU A 307 3.34 15.00 -2.51
CA LEU A 307 4.56 15.36 -3.24
C LEU A 307 5.82 15.18 -2.39
N ALA A 308 5.72 15.44 -1.08
CA ALA A 308 6.81 15.28 -0.14
C ALA A 308 7.21 13.82 0.16
N GLN A 309 6.42 12.82 -0.28
CA GLN A 309 6.80 11.42 -0.09
C GLN A 309 8.00 11.02 -0.96
N GLY A 310 8.12 11.61 -2.15
CA GLY A 310 9.16 11.28 -3.13
C GLY A 310 10.15 12.41 -3.36
N TYR A 311 11.38 12.05 -3.74
CA TYR A 311 12.43 13.01 -4.09
C TYR A 311 12.05 13.92 -5.28
N TYR A 312 11.32 13.38 -6.26
CA TYR A 312 10.94 14.10 -7.48
C TYR A 312 9.72 15.02 -7.32
N GLY A 313 8.92 14.83 -6.27
CA GLY A 313 7.73 15.65 -6.02
C GLY A 313 8.04 16.83 -5.11
N ILE A 314 8.91 16.61 -4.11
CA ILE A 314 9.16 17.59 -3.05
C ILE A 314 9.75 18.91 -3.57
N ASN A 315 10.56 18.87 -4.63
CA ASN A 315 11.12 20.09 -5.24
C ASN A 315 10.07 20.95 -5.97
N LEU A 316 8.92 20.39 -6.33
CA LEU A 316 7.85 21.10 -7.03
C LEU A 316 7.02 21.98 -6.10
N ILE A 317 7.05 21.72 -4.78
CA ILE A 317 6.22 22.42 -3.79
C ILE A 317 6.45 23.94 -3.83
N PRO A 318 7.70 24.47 -3.76
CA PRO A 318 7.94 25.91 -3.88
C PRO A 318 7.45 26.52 -5.21
N ALA A 319 7.55 25.79 -6.32
CA ALA A 319 7.08 26.25 -7.61
C ALA A 319 5.55 26.37 -7.64
N ILE A 320 4.84 25.37 -7.13
CA ILE A 320 3.37 25.42 -7.01
C ILE A 320 2.93 26.60 -6.13
N VAL A 321 3.60 26.81 -4.99
CA VAL A 321 3.35 27.97 -4.10
C VAL A 321 3.55 29.29 -4.85
N TYR A 322 4.65 29.43 -5.58
CA TYR A 322 4.92 30.64 -6.37
C TYR A 322 3.86 30.89 -7.45
N ARG A 323 3.52 29.87 -8.24
CA ARG A 323 2.51 29.95 -9.31
C ARG A 323 1.12 30.30 -8.77
N LEU A 324 0.76 29.75 -7.60
CA LEU A 324 -0.49 30.12 -6.91
C LEU A 324 -0.46 31.58 -6.44
N SER A 325 0.68 32.11 -5.98
CA SER A 325 0.79 33.52 -5.62
C SER A 325 0.59 34.47 -6.81
N LYS A 326 1.10 34.07 -7.99
CA LYS A 326 0.81 34.76 -9.26
C LYS A 326 -0.67 34.65 -9.62
N CYS A 327 -1.27 33.48 -9.50
CA CYS A 327 -2.69 33.24 -9.78
C CYS A 327 -3.63 34.11 -8.92
N VAL A 328 -3.30 34.29 -7.64
CA VAL A 328 -4.02 35.20 -6.72
C VAL A 328 -3.96 36.66 -7.18
N THR A 329 -2.89 37.06 -7.86
CA THR A 329 -2.68 38.43 -8.35
C THR A 329 -3.24 38.65 -9.76
N GLU A 330 -3.03 37.67 -10.65
CA GLU A 330 -3.39 37.71 -12.07
C GLU A 330 -3.82 36.31 -12.55
N TYR A 331 -5.09 35.97 -12.30
CA TYR A 331 -5.66 34.67 -12.62
C TYR A 331 -5.51 34.30 -14.12
N THR A 332 -5.71 35.26 -15.03
CA THR A 332 -5.73 34.98 -16.47
C THR A 332 -4.43 34.31 -16.93
N SER A 333 -3.29 34.81 -16.45
CA SER A 333 -1.96 34.30 -16.80
C SER A 333 -1.66 32.90 -16.25
N GLU A 334 -2.35 32.49 -15.18
CA GLU A 334 -2.10 31.23 -14.47
C GLU A 334 -3.23 30.21 -14.59
N SER A 335 -4.31 30.55 -15.28
CA SER A 335 -5.50 29.71 -15.48
C SER A 335 -5.16 28.29 -15.96
N ALA A 336 -4.28 28.15 -16.97
CA ALA A 336 -3.87 26.85 -17.49
C ALA A 336 -3.06 26.01 -16.46
N PHE A 337 -2.24 26.66 -15.63
CA PHE A 337 -1.56 25.99 -14.52
C PHE A 337 -2.57 25.54 -13.46
N LEU A 338 -3.54 26.40 -13.13
CA LEU A 338 -4.55 26.08 -12.14
C LEU A 338 -5.41 24.89 -12.57
N ASP A 339 -5.89 24.87 -13.81
CA ASP A 339 -6.67 23.75 -14.35
C ASP A 339 -5.91 22.42 -14.26
N ARG A 340 -4.59 22.47 -14.54
CA ARG A 340 -3.70 21.32 -14.36
C ARG A 340 -3.57 20.92 -12.90
N LEU A 341 -3.28 21.87 -12.01
CA LEU A 341 -3.16 21.60 -10.57
C LEU A 341 -4.43 20.95 -10.02
N LEU A 342 -5.60 21.38 -10.47
CA LEU A 342 -6.91 20.88 -10.02
C LEU A 342 -7.31 19.53 -10.64
N THR A 343 -6.60 19.04 -11.66
CA THR A 343 -6.86 17.73 -12.25
C THR A 343 -6.71 16.63 -11.20
N ASP A 344 -7.71 15.76 -11.10
CA ASP A 344 -7.64 14.61 -10.19
C ASP A 344 -6.58 13.61 -10.69
N ARG A 345 -5.64 13.31 -9.81
CA ARG A 345 -4.54 12.35 -10.03
C ARG A 345 -4.52 11.29 -8.95
N SER A 346 -5.60 11.18 -8.16
CA SER A 346 -5.72 10.09 -7.21
C SER A 346 -5.77 8.77 -7.97
N GLU A 347 -4.86 7.87 -7.61
CA GLU A 347 -4.97 6.46 -7.97
C GLU A 347 -5.91 5.81 -6.96
N ASP A 348 -6.78 4.90 -7.42
CA ASP A 348 -7.53 4.08 -6.49
C ASP A 348 -6.54 3.16 -5.76
N SER A 349 -6.51 3.28 -4.44
CA SER A 349 -5.69 2.43 -3.58
C SER A 349 -6.35 1.06 -3.48
N ASP A 350 -5.68 0.00 -3.96
CA ASP A 350 -6.06 -1.41 -3.73
C ASP A 350 -5.88 -1.85 -2.24
N GLY A 351 -5.78 -0.88 -1.33
CA GLY A 351 -5.52 -1.11 0.09
C GLY A 351 -6.72 -1.66 0.86
N ASP A 352 -6.45 -2.54 1.82
CA ASP A 352 -7.43 -3.00 2.81
C ASP A 352 -7.47 -2.05 4.02
N ASP A 353 -8.43 -1.13 3.98
CA ASP A 353 -8.64 -0.14 5.04
C ASP A 353 -8.94 -0.80 6.40
N ILE A 354 -9.51 -2.02 6.43
CA ILE A 354 -9.84 -2.71 7.69
C ILE A 354 -8.56 -3.14 8.40
N VAL A 355 -7.62 -3.76 7.67
CA VAL A 355 -6.30 -4.11 8.21
C VAL A 355 -5.55 -2.84 8.62
N TYR A 356 -5.59 -1.79 7.78
CA TYR A 356 -4.95 -0.52 8.10
C TYR A 356 -5.41 0.05 9.44
N TYR A 357 -6.71 0.31 9.60
CA TYR A 357 -7.25 0.94 10.80
C TYR A 357 -7.21 0.02 12.03
N ASN A 358 -7.29 -1.31 11.87
CA ASN A 358 -7.12 -2.25 12.97
C ASN A 358 -5.72 -2.16 13.59
N ILE A 359 -4.69 -2.17 12.75
CA ILE A 359 -3.30 -2.07 13.20
C ILE A 359 -2.99 -0.66 13.69
N VAL A 360 -3.35 0.37 12.93
CA VAL A 360 -3.04 1.77 13.27
C VAL A 360 -3.68 2.17 14.60
N SER A 361 -4.94 1.81 14.84
CA SER A 361 -5.64 2.11 16.10
C SER A 361 -5.08 1.35 17.29
N THR A 362 -4.51 0.15 17.06
CA THR A 362 -4.04 -0.73 18.14
C THR A 362 -2.55 -0.53 18.46
N GLU A 363 -1.70 -0.60 17.45
CA GLU A 363 -0.24 -0.68 17.58
C GLU A 363 0.43 0.68 17.40
N LEU A 364 -0.06 1.52 16.48
CA LEU A 364 0.61 2.76 16.06
C LEU A 364 -0.02 4.03 16.66
N THR A 365 -0.93 3.85 17.61
CA THR A 365 -1.60 4.95 18.31
C THR A 365 -1.09 5.07 19.73
N LYS A 366 -0.55 6.26 20.06
CA LYS A 366 -0.24 6.63 21.44
C LYS A 366 -1.52 6.77 22.25
N LEU A 367 -1.54 6.18 23.45
CA LEU A 367 -2.66 6.31 24.39
C LEU A 367 -2.22 7.02 25.69
N PRO A 368 -3.08 7.88 26.30
CA PRO A 368 -4.35 8.36 25.74
C PRO A 368 -4.11 9.24 24.51
N LEU A 369 -5.04 9.18 23.55
CA LEU A 369 -5.00 10.01 22.34
C LEU A 369 -5.21 11.49 22.70
N PRO A 370 -4.55 12.44 22.02
CA PRO A 370 -4.91 13.84 22.14
C PRO A 370 -6.36 14.07 21.69
N ASN A 371 -7.04 15.03 22.31
CA ASN A 371 -8.38 15.41 21.87
C ASN A 371 -8.36 16.02 20.45
N VAL A 372 -9.51 15.99 19.78
CA VAL A 372 -9.66 16.50 18.41
C VAL A 372 -9.17 17.94 18.27
N THR A 373 -9.45 18.81 19.24
CA THR A 373 -9.00 20.21 19.21
C THR A 373 -7.47 20.32 19.13
N SER A 374 -6.75 19.54 19.94
CA SER A 374 -5.28 19.51 19.90
C SER A 374 -4.76 19.02 18.56
N LEU A 375 -5.33 17.93 18.03
CA LEU A 375 -4.93 17.38 16.73
C LEU A 375 -5.14 18.38 15.59
N VAL A 376 -6.24 19.13 15.62
CA VAL A 376 -6.53 20.21 14.66
C VAL A 376 -5.54 21.37 14.83
N GLN A 377 -5.17 21.76 16.05
CA GLN A 377 -4.16 22.81 16.25
C GLN A 377 -2.79 22.38 15.72
N ASP A 378 -2.39 21.13 15.95
CA ASP A 378 -1.17 20.57 15.39
C ASP A 378 -1.21 20.56 13.85
N ALA A 379 -2.36 20.23 13.25
CA ALA A 379 -2.57 20.31 11.80
C ALA A 379 -2.40 21.74 11.28
N LEU A 380 -2.98 22.74 11.96
CA LEU A 380 -2.90 24.14 11.54
C LEU A 380 -1.49 24.74 11.65
N ALA A 381 -0.55 24.06 12.30
CA ALA A 381 0.86 24.47 12.43
C ALA A 381 1.75 24.09 11.22
N THR A 382 1.18 23.45 10.19
CA THR A 382 1.90 23.08 8.95
C THR A 382 1.06 23.37 7.70
N THR A 383 1.70 23.77 6.61
CA THR A 383 1.05 23.95 5.30
C THR A 383 0.87 22.62 4.56
N TRP A 384 1.48 21.53 5.03
CA TRP A 384 1.35 20.17 4.46
C TRP A 384 0.33 19.31 5.22
N ARG A 385 -0.58 19.97 5.94
CA ARG A 385 -1.58 19.33 6.78
C ARG A 385 -2.59 18.51 5.98
N GLY A 386 -3.19 17.53 6.65
CA GLY A 386 -4.44 16.93 6.19
C GLY A 386 -5.60 17.94 6.12
N SER A 387 -6.72 17.53 5.55
CA SER A 387 -7.97 18.30 5.62
C SER A 387 -8.38 18.54 7.08
N THR A 388 -9.08 19.64 7.37
CA THR A 388 -9.60 19.88 8.73
C THR A 388 -10.53 18.77 9.23
N ASN A 389 -11.05 17.94 8.33
CA ASN A 389 -11.89 16.79 8.68
C ASN A 389 -11.08 15.53 9.02
N ASP A 390 -9.79 15.47 8.74
CA ASP A 390 -8.98 14.25 8.91
C ASP A 390 -8.78 13.91 10.39
N SER A 391 -8.58 14.91 11.26
CA SER A 391 -8.43 14.66 12.71
C SER A 391 -9.74 14.16 13.35
N PRO A 392 -10.92 14.80 13.12
CA PRO A 392 -12.20 14.21 13.50
C PRO A 392 -12.42 12.80 12.93
N ALA A 393 -12.12 12.59 11.65
CA ALA A 393 -12.26 11.30 10.98
C ALA A 393 -11.42 10.20 11.64
N ALA A 394 -10.14 10.48 11.91
CA ALA A 394 -9.24 9.54 12.58
C ALA A 394 -9.74 9.15 13.97
N VAL A 395 -10.27 10.12 14.74
CA VAL A 395 -10.88 9.84 16.06
C VAL A 395 -12.16 9.02 15.91
N SER A 396 -13.04 9.34 14.95
CA SER A 396 -14.24 8.55 14.67
C SER A 396 -13.89 7.11 14.30
N MET A 397 -12.88 6.89 13.46
CA MET A 397 -12.40 5.57 13.09
C MET A 397 -11.81 4.82 14.29
N TYR A 398 -10.98 5.47 15.10
CA TYR A 398 -10.47 4.89 16.35
C TYR A 398 -11.62 4.44 17.27
N CYS A 399 -12.65 5.27 17.45
CA CYS A 399 -13.81 4.94 18.27
C CYS A 399 -14.60 3.76 17.70
N LEU A 400 -14.78 3.71 16.38
CA LEU A 400 -15.46 2.62 15.68
C LEU A 400 -14.71 1.29 15.84
N PHE A 401 -13.41 1.27 15.55
CA PHE A 401 -12.58 0.08 15.66
C PHE A 401 -12.47 -0.44 17.08
N THR A 402 -12.39 0.45 18.07
CA THR A 402 -12.25 0.07 19.48
C THR A 402 -13.58 -0.12 20.22
N GLY A 403 -14.73 0.12 19.56
CA GLY A 403 -16.05 0.03 20.19
C GLY A 403 -16.26 1.04 21.31
N ASN A 404 -15.81 2.28 21.09
CA ASN A 404 -15.91 3.40 22.04
C ASN A 404 -15.25 3.09 23.40
N SER A 405 -14.13 2.35 23.39
CA SER A 405 -13.42 1.94 24.61
C SER A 405 -12.92 3.13 25.45
N ASP A 406 -12.53 4.24 24.79
CA ASP A 406 -12.22 5.51 25.41
C ASP A 406 -13.49 6.37 25.52
N LYS A 407 -14.10 6.40 26.70
CA LYS A 407 -15.40 7.07 26.92
C LYS A 407 -15.33 8.59 26.78
N GLU A 408 -14.19 9.21 27.06
CA GLU A 408 -14.05 10.66 27.00
C GLU A 408 -13.80 11.10 25.56
N LEU A 409 -12.85 10.44 24.86
CA LEU A 409 -12.55 10.74 23.48
C LEU A 409 -13.73 10.41 22.56
N CYS A 410 -14.41 9.29 22.80
CA CYS A 410 -15.50 8.79 21.97
C CYS A 410 -16.88 9.24 22.44
N ARG A 411 -16.97 10.24 23.33
CA ARG A 411 -18.24 10.74 23.88
C ARG A 411 -19.21 11.18 22.80
N ASP A 412 -18.68 11.86 21.78
CA ASP A 412 -19.47 12.46 20.70
C ASP A 412 -19.56 11.55 19.45
N ALA A 413 -18.94 10.36 19.51
CA ALA A 413 -19.01 9.36 18.45
C ALA A 413 -20.27 8.49 18.61
N PRO A 414 -20.95 8.09 17.52
CA PRO A 414 -22.12 7.23 17.62
C PRO A 414 -21.77 5.88 18.26
N PRO A 415 -22.71 5.22 18.97
CA PRO A 415 -22.47 3.91 19.56
C PRO A 415 -22.42 2.84 18.46
N PHE A 416 -21.30 2.13 18.35
CA PHE A 416 -21.14 1.06 17.36
C PHE A 416 -21.44 -0.32 17.98
N LYS A 417 -22.22 -1.13 17.26
CA LYS A 417 -22.68 -2.44 17.76
C LYS A 417 -21.57 -3.50 17.74
N ASN A 418 -20.68 -3.43 16.74
CA ASN A 418 -19.55 -4.32 16.61
C ASN A 418 -18.26 -3.50 16.50
N SER A 419 -17.17 -4.07 16.97
CA SER A 419 -15.82 -3.52 16.91
C SER A 419 -14.86 -4.56 16.35
N PHE A 420 -13.70 -4.10 15.87
CA PHE A 420 -12.67 -4.96 15.28
C PHE A 420 -11.29 -4.45 15.66
N PHE A 421 -10.82 -4.81 16.86
CA PHE A 421 -9.51 -4.44 17.39
C PHE A 421 -8.97 -5.58 18.26
N TYR A 422 -7.66 -5.64 18.47
CA TYR A 422 -7.02 -6.63 19.34
C TYR A 422 -6.30 -5.95 20.50
N THR A 423 -6.01 -6.68 21.58
CA THR A 423 -5.15 -6.14 22.64
C THR A 423 -3.69 -6.23 22.21
N ARG A 424 -2.93 -5.20 22.59
CA ARG A 424 -1.47 -5.18 22.51
C ARG A 424 -0.88 -6.41 23.20
N ASP A 425 0.07 -7.04 22.55
CA ASP A 425 0.80 -8.17 23.12
C ASP A 425 2.09 -7.71 23.81
N GLN A 426 2.94 -8.67 24.16
CA GLN A 426 4.18 -8.42 24.89
C GLN A 426 5.26 -7.68 24.08
N TYR A 427 5.10 -7.50 22.76
CA TYR A 427 6.08 -6.83 21.89
C TYR A 427 5.75 -5.36 21.65
N TRP A 428 4.51 -4.94 21.91
CA TRP A 428 4.12 -3.54 21.76
C TRP A 428 4.92 -2.62 22.70
N ASP A 429 5.32 -1.46 22.17
CA ASP A 429 6.15 -0.44 22.86
C ASP A 429 7.47 -1.00 23.39
N LYS A 430 8.07 -1.94 22.66
CA LYS A 430 9.37 -2.52 22.95
C LYS A 430 10.17 -2.70 21.69
N THR A 431 11.29 -1.98 21.61
CA THR A 431 12.28 -2.16 20.56
C THR A 431 12.89 -3.57 20.59
N ALA A 432 12.91 -4.23 19.45
CA ALA A 432 13.58 -5.50 19.20
C ALA A 432 15.08 -5.39 19.45
N ALA A 433 15.69 -6.49 19.90
CA ALA A 433 17.13 -6.66 19.86
C ALA A 433 17.57 -7.14 18.48
N VAL A 434 18.82 -6.89 18.10
CA VAL A 434 19.47 -7.55 16.96
C VAL A 434 19.48 -9.06 17.23
N PRO A 435 18.81 -9.88 16.40
CA PRO A 435 18.76 -11.32 16.62
C PRO A 435 20.14 -11.96 16.53
N ALA A 436 20.35 -13.04 17.29
CA ALA A 436 21.64 -13.71 17.36
C ALA A 436 22.07 -14.24 15.98
N GLY A 437 23.27 -13.86 15.54
CA GLY A 437 23.82 -14.27 14.24
C GLY A 437 23.29 -13.49 13.04
N ALA A 438 22.49 -12.45 13.26
CA ALA A 438 22.02 -11.53 12.23
C ALA A 438 22.65 -10.13 12.34
N SER A 439 22.51 -9.34 11.29
CA SER A 439 22.79 -7.89 11.26
C SER A 439 21.53 -7.07 10.97
N VAL A 440 21.53 -5.79 11.34
CA VAL A 440 20.45 -4.85 11.01
C VAL A 440 21.00 -3.62 10.28
N LEU A 441 20.60 -3.44 9.03
CA LEU A 441 20.85 -2.23 8.25
C LEU A 441 19.62 -1.32 8.33
N MET A 442 19.81 -0.09 8.77
CA MET A 442 18.77 0.92 8.92
C MET A 442 19.04 2.06 7.94
N LEU A 443 18.03 2.47 7.18
CA LEU A 443 18.11 3.54 6.19
C LEU A 443 17.11 4.64 6.55
N SER A 444 17.56 5.90 6.58
CA SER A 444 16.70 7.03 6.92
C SER A 444 16.84 8.20 5.95
N GLY A 445 15.72 8.66 5.42
CA GLY A 445 15.62 9.83 4.55
C GLY A 445 15.44 11.13 5.35
N GLY A 446 16.36 12.06 5.18
CA GLY A 446 16.36 13.36 5.86
C GLY A 446 15.20 14.28 5.48
N LEU A 447 14.49 14.00 4.39
CA LEU A 447 13.29 14.67 3.91
C LEU A 447 12.08 13.71 3.87
N ASP A 448 12.16 12.57 4.56
CA ASP A 448 11.04 11.64 4.71
C ASP A 448 10.00 12.23 5.65
N ALA A 449 8.87 12.69 5.11
CA ALA A 449 7.76 13.26 5.87
C ALA A 449 6.81 12.21 6.48
N GLN A 450 6.97 10.92 6.17
CA GLN A 450 6.12 9.84 6.67
C GLN A 450 6.75 9.15 7.88
N THR A 451 8.05 8.86 7.81
CA THR A 451 8.82 8.21 8.88
C THR A 451 10.09 8.99 9.16
N ILE A 452 9.90 10.15 9.80
CA ILE A 452 10.95 11.16 9.97
C ILE A 452 12.22 10.60 10.67
N PRO A 453 13.42 11.12 10.36
CA PRO A 453 14.69 10.61 10.89
C PRO A 453 14.81 10.53 12.42
N LYS A 454 14.03 11.34 13.14
CA LYS A 454 13.98 11.31 14.60
C LYS A 454 13.68 9.91 15.12
N TYR A 455 12.73 9.20 14.53
CA TYR A 455 12.30 7.87 14.99
C TYR A 455 13.31 6.79 14.61
N ALA A 456 13.92 6.87 13.42
CA ALA A 456 15.01 5.98 13.04
C ALA A 456 16.19 6.05 14.03
N LYS A 457 16.54 7.26 14.50
CA LYS A 457 17.60 7.47 15.50
C LYS A 457 17.22 6.95 16.88
N GLN A 458 15.94 7.08 17.26
CA GLN A 458 15.42 6.53 18.51
C GLN A 458 15.48 5.01 18.49
N GLU A 459 14.96 4.38 17.44
CA GLU A 459 15.00 2.94 17.21
C GLU A 459 16.45 2.41 17.22
N PHE A 460 17.35 3.08 16.50
CA PHE A 460 18.76 2.71 16.48
C PHE A 460 19.39 2.85 17.88
N ALA A 461 19.02 3.84 18.68
CA ALA A 461 19.59 4.02 20.02
C ALA A 461 19.07 2.98 21.02
N SER A 462 17.78 2.60 20.95
CA SER A 462 17.15 1.65 21.87
C SER A 462 17.43 0.18 21.53
N MET A 463 17.69 -0.14 20.26
CA MET A 463 17.94 -1.51 19.79
C MET A 463 19.13 -2.15 20.51
N ALA A 464 18.91 -3.25 21.22
CA ALA A 464 20.01 -3.96 21.86
C ALA A 464 20.83 -4.76 20.83
N GLY A 465 22.17 -4.69 20.91
CA GLY A 465 23.08 -5.41 20.01
C GLY A 465 23.96 -4.49 19.17
N ALA A 466 25.20 -4.94 18.92
CA ALA A 466 26.22 -4.12 18.24
C ALA A 466 26.26 -4.31 16.72
N ASN A 467 25.68 -5.39 16.19
CA ASN A 467 25.72 -5.70 14.75
C ASN A 467 24.62 -4.98 13.98
N LYS A 468 24.63 -3.64 14.04
CA LYS A 468 23.65 -2.77 13.40
C LYS A 468 24.31 -1.50 12.87
N LEU A 469 23.74 -0.92 11.82
CA LEU A 469 24.22 0.31 11.20
C LEU A 469 23.04 1.15 10.75
N LEU A 470 23.05 2.44 11.10
CA LEU A 470 22.13 3.44 10.56
C LEU A 470 22.85 4.29 9.50
N VAL A 471 22.29 4.33 8.30
CA VAL A 471 22.73 5.17 7.19
C VAL A 471 21.72 6.31 7.02
N ASP A 472 22.13 7.52 7.39
CA ASP A 472 21.33 8.74 7.28
C ASP A 472 21.60 9.44 5.94
N PHE A 473 20.56 9.61 5.11
CA PHE A 473 20.63 10.35 3.85
C PHE A 473 20.04 11.74 4.02
N ALA A 474 20.88 12.79 4.10
CA ALA A 474 20.43 14.14 4.44
C ALA A 474 19.25 14.68 3.58
N TYR A 475 19.15 14.24 2.33
CA TYR A 475 18.12 14.65 1.37
C TYR A 475 17.25 13.51 0.85
N GLY A 476 17.37 12.30 1.42
CA GLY A 476 16.54 11.16 1.05
C GLY A 476 15.07 11.39 1.41
N GLY A 477 14.16 10.88 0.60
CA GLY A 477 12.71 10.87 0.85
C GLY A 477 12.23 9.58 1.52
N HIS A 478 10.94 9.26 1.38
CA HIS A 478 10.38 8.04 1.92
C HIS A 478 10.76 6.81 1.08
N GLY A 479 11.48 5.85 1.67
CA GLY A 479 12.09 4.75 0.94
C GLY A 479 13.41 5.18 0.28
N SER A 480 14.48 5.12 1.05
CA SER A 480 15.83 5.54 0.67
C SER A 480 16.36 4.81 -0.56
N ILE A 481 15.93 3.57 -0.82
CA ILE A 481 16.39 2.81 -1.99
C ILE A 481 16.07 3.47 -3.34
N HIS A 482 15.06 4.35 -3.43
CA HIS A 482 14.64 5.00 -4.67
C HIS A 482 14.50 6.53 -4.56
N THR A 483 14.86 7.10 -3.41
CA THR A 483 14.75 8.55 -3.15
C THR A 483 16.08 9.20 -2.79
N THR A 484 17.20 8.53 -3.10
CA THR A 484 18.56 9.01 -2.81
C THR A 484 19.44 9.14 -4.07
N PRO A 485 18.98 9.87 -5.11
CA PRO A 485 19.73 9.95 -6.36
C PRO A 485 21.09 10.62 -6.15
N THR A 486 22.07 10.18 -6.91
CA THR A 486 23.47 10.64 -6.79
C THR A 486 24.02 11.31 -8.05
N ASP A 487 23.27 11.27 -9.15
CA ASP A 487 23.72 11.70 -10.47
C ASP A 487 22.55 12.33 -11.24
N LEU A 488 22.64 13.62 -11.55
CA LEU A 488 21.59 14.33 -12.31
C LEU A 488 21.50 13.86 -13.76
N THR A 489 22.56 13.24 -14.30
CA THR A 489 22.56 12.71 -15.66
C THR A 489 21.98 11.29 -15.74
N ASP A 490 21.85 10.63 -14.58
CA ASP A 490 21.32 9.27 -14.45
C ASP A 490 20.58 9.12 -13.12
N LEU A 491 19.31 9.52 -13.13
CA LEU A 491 18.43 9.48 -11.95
C LEU A 491 18.06 8.05 -11.51
N SER A 492 18.48 7.01 -12.24
CA SER A 492 18.31 5.62 -11.80
C SER A 492 19.29 5.23 -10.69
N LYS A 493 20.39 5.99 -10.52
CA LYS A 493 21.43 5.70 -9.53
C LYS A 493 21.07 6.23 -8.15
N HIS A 494 20.67 5.32 -7.26
CA HIS A 494 20.37 5.64 -5.87
C HIS A 494 21.40 5.05 -4.91
N CYS A 495 21.90 5.87 -3.98
CA CYS A 495 22.85 5.40 -2.98
C CYS A 495 22.23 4.36 -2.03
N GLY A 496 20.97 4.54 -1.64
CA GLY A 496 20.24 3.56 -0.81
C GLY A 496 20.18 2.18 -1.47
N GLN A 497 19.86 2.11 -2.77
CA GLN A 497 19.89 0.85 -3.53
C GLN A 497 21.29 0.25 -3.58
N GLN A 498 22.32 1.07 -3.87
CA GLN A 498 23.71 0.60 -3.89
C GLN A 498 24.12 -0.01 -2.54
N VAL A 499 23.77 0.64 -1.43
CA VAL A 499 24.06 0.16 -0.07
C VAL A 499 23.34 -1.16 0.21
N VAL A 500 22.05 -1.29 -0.11
CA VAL A 500 21.30 -2.55 0.09
C VAL A 500 21.86 -3.68 -0.77
N SER A 501 22.13 -3.43 -2.05
CA SER A 501 22.71 -4.45 -2.93
C SER A 501 24.08 -4.91 -2.45
N MET A 502 24.93 -3.99 -1.98
CA MET A 502 26.23 -4.32 -1.40
C MET A 502 26.08 -5.12 -0.11
N TYR A 503 25.15 -4.75 0.77
CA TYR A 503 24.85 -5.49 2.00
C TYR A 503 24.47 -6.95 1.73
N LEU A 504 23.61 -7.19 0.74
CA LEU A 504 23.24 -8.54 0.30
C LEU A 504 24.43 -9.31 -0.30
N GLN A 505 25.27 -8.64 -1.09
CA GLN A 505 26.48 -9.24 -1.68
C GLN A 505 27.51 -9.63 -0.61
N LEU A 506 27.64 -8.81 0.44
CA LEU A 506 28.57 -8.99 1.56
C LEU A 506 28.02 -9.90 2.67
N ASN A 507 26.94 -10.65 2.41
CA ASN A 507 26.32 -11.56 3.36
C ASN A 507 25.90 -10.90 4.69
N GLY A 508 25.43 -9.66 4.62
CA GLY A 508 25.03 -8.89 5.79
C GLY A 508 26.20 -8.31 6.61
N ASP A 509 27.45 -8.37 6.12
CA ASP A 509 28.60 -7.85 6.84
C ASP A 509 28.66 -6.31 6.80
N LEU A 510 28.16 -5.68 7.86
CA LEU A 510 28.10 -4.23 8.01
C LEU A 510 29.48 -3.56 8.09
N GLN A 511 30.54 -4.28 8.50
CA GLN A 511 31.88 -3.70 8.64
C GLN A 511 32.56 -3.46 7.30
N LYS A 512 32.12 -4.18 6.27
CA LYS A 512 32.64 -4.08 4.90
C LYS A 512 31.82 -3.16 4.00
N LEU A 513 30.71 -2.62 4.52
CA LEU A 513 29.78 -1.81 3.75
C LEU A 513 30.38 -0.44 3.45
N ASP A 514 30.50 -0.09 2.16
CA ASP A 514 30.90 1.24 1.73
C ASP A 514 29.67 2.15 1.60
N THR A 515 29.59 3.15 2.46
CA THR A 515 28.53 4.18 2.49
C THR A 515 29.01 5.51 1.92
N SER A 516 30.15 5.55 1.24
CA SER A 516 30.74 6.78 0.71
C SER A 516 29.86 7.49 -0.32
N CYS A 517 28.91 6.79 -0.96
CA CYS A 517 27.93 7.41 -1.86
C CYS A 517 26.98 8.39 -1.16
N VAL A 518 26.81 8.31 0.17
CA VAL A 518 25.88 9.16 0.93
C VAL A 518 26.17 10.64 0.73
N LYS A 519 27.47 11.00 0.64
CA LYS A 519 27.91 12.40 0.42
C LYS A 519 27.55 12.95 -0.96
N ASN A 520 27.21 12.06 -1.90
CA ASN A 520 26.85 12.42 -3.27
C ASN A 520 25.33 12.49 -3.46
N VAL A 521 24.52 12.18 -2.44
CA VAL A 521 23.07 12.30 -2.54
C VAL A 521 22.70 13.76 -2.80
N LEU A 522 21.95 13.98 -3.87
CA LEU A 522 21.64 15.29 -4.37
C LEU A 522 20.63 16.01 -3.45
N PRO A 523 20.81 17.32 -3.16
CA PRO A 523 19.76 18.12 -2.52
C PRO A 523 18.54 18.28 -3.44
N PRO A 524 17.36 18.70 -2.92
CA PRO A 524 16.23 19.04 -3.78
C PRO A 524 16.61 20.02 -4.89
N GLN A 525 16.16 19.74 -6.11
CA GLN A 525 16.54 20.51 -7.30
C GLN A 525 15.46 21.54 -7.64
N PHE A 526 15.61 22.77 -7.14
CA PHE A 526 14.60 23.82 -7.34
C PHE A 526 14.61 24.42 -8.74
N SER A 527 15.67 24.26 -9.54
CA SER A 527 15.75 24.76 -10.92
C SER A 527 15.29 23.77 -11.98
N ASN A 528 15.10 22.50 -11.64
CA ASN A 528 14.94 21.43 -12.63
C ASN A 528 13.66 20.63 -12.41
N ILE A 529 12.90 20.45 -13.49
CA ILE A 529 11.89 19.40 -13.56
C ILE A 529 12.65 18.09 -13.81
N LEU A 530 12.76 17.27 -12.77
CA LEU A 530 13.52 16.02 -12.81
C LEU A 530 12.84 14.92 -13.63
N VAL A 531 11.50 14.95 -13.68
CA VAL A 531 10.69 14.04 -14.47
C VAL A 531 9.84 14.87 -15.44
N PRO A 532 10.23 14.99 -16.73
CA PRO A 532 9.55 15.83 -17.71
C PRO A 532 8.04 15.63 -17.77
N PHE A 533 7.59 14.37 -17.68
CA PHE A 533 6.18 14.02 -17.64
C PHE A 533 5.43 14.68 -16.48
N VAL A 534 6.03 14.71 -15.28
CA VAL A 534 5.43 15.35 -14.10
C VAL A 534 5.37 16.86 -14.31
N GLY A 535 6.40 17.44 -14.94
CA GLY A 535 6.38 18.85 -15.35
C GLY A 535 5.21 19.18 -16.26
N GLU A 536 5.04 18.41 -17.35
CA GLU A 536 3.93 18.58 -18.29
C GLU A 536 2.57 18.46 -17.59
N GLN A 537 2.45 17.52 -16.63
CA GLN A 537 1.24 17.33 -15.87
C GLN A 537 0.90 18.53 -14.99
N TYR A 538 1.84 19.11 -14.26
CA TYR A 538 1.57 20.19 -13.30
C TYR A 538 1.66 21.59 -13.91
N PHE A 539 2.66 21.84 -14.75
CA PHE A 539 3.01 23.17 -15.26
C PHE A 539 2.75 23.33 -16.76
N GLY A 540 2.42 22.25 -17.47
CA GLY A 540 2.20 22.25 -18.92
C GLY A 540 3.47 22.47 -19.74
N ASN A 541 4.63 22.24 -19.13
CA ASN A 541 5.94 22.27 -19.77
C ASN A 541 6.92 21.42 -18.94
N SER A 542 8.08 21.10 -19.51
CA SER A 542 9.09 20.22 -18.90
C SER A 542 10.37 20.93 -18.47
N THR A 543 10.44 22.27 -18.54
CA THR A 543 11.67 23.03 -18.28
C THR A 543 11.54 24.20 -17.30
N ASP A 544 10.38 24.86 -17.22
CA ASP A 544 10.09 26.01 -16.37
C ASP A 544 8.88 25.76 -15.46
N MET A 545 9.15 25.35 -14.21
CA MET A 545 8.11 25.18 -13.20
C MET A 545 7.60 26.50 -12.60
N TYR A 546 8.36 27.60 -12.69
CA TYR A 546 8.00 28.89 -12.09
C TYR A 546 7.23 29.81 -13.04
N GLY A 547 7.25 29.53 -14.35
CA GLY A 547 6.49 30.28 -15.36
C GLY A 547 7.02 31.72 -15.51
N ASP A 548 8.34 31.88 -15.43
CA ASP A 548 9.03 33.16 -15.64
C ASP A 548 9.39 33.40 -17.10
N GLU A 549 9.56 32.33 -17.87
CA GLU A 549 9.78 32.44 -19.31
C GLU A 549 8.47 32.83 -20.00
N ALA A 550 8.56 33.78 -20.95
CA ALA A 550 7.42 34.08 -21.81
C ALA A 550 7.01 32.79 -22.52
N PRO A 551 5.70 32.45 -22.60
CA PRO A 551 5.27 31.25 -23.29
C PRO A 551 5.81 31.31 -24.71
N THR A 552 6.80 30.47 -25.04
CA THR A 552 7.27 30.35 -26.41
C THR A 552 6.07 29.92 -27.24
N PRO A 553 5.65 30.69 -28.26
CA PRO A 553 4.65 30.22 -29.19
C PRO A 553 5.18 28.94 -29.78
N VAL A 554 4.54 27.81 -29.51
CA VAL A 554 4.85 26.56 -30.20
C VAL A 554 4.61 26.84 -31.68
N PRO A 555 5.63 26.84 -32.54
CA PRO A 555 5.38 26.96 -33.96
C PRO A 555 4.52 25.75 -34.35
N SER A 556 3.45 26.00 -35.11
CA SER A 556 2.67 24.97 -35.79
C SER A 556 3.54 24.30 -36.85
N VAL A 557 4.53 23.53 -36.42
CA VAL A 557 5.30 22.67 -37.29
C VAL A 557 4.54 21.37 -37.31
N VAL A 558 3.82 21.14 -38.40
CA VAL A 558 3.62 19.80 -38.92
C VAL A 558 5.01 19.29 -39.31
N ALA A 559 5.77 18.87 -38.30
CA ALA A 559 6.98 18.08 -38.45
C ALA A 559 6.67 16.76 -37.78
N THR A 560 6.68 15.72 -38.59
CA THR A 560 6.91 14.34 -38.19
C THR A 560 8.19 14.30 -37.34
N VAL A 561 8.03 14.35 -36.03
CA VAL A 561 9.12 14.15 -35.06
C VAL A 561 8.90 12.77 -34.45
N ASP A 562 9.84 11.88 -34.75
CA ASP A 562 9.99 10.58 -34.12
C ASP A 562 9.97 10.71 -32.59
N LYS A 563 9.14 9.89 -31.93
CA LYS A 563 9.14 9.70 -30.48
C LYS A 563 10.54 9.27 -30.00
N PRO A 564 11.20 10.00 -29.07
CA PRO A 564 12.36 9.47 -28.38
C PRO A 564 11.96 9.00 -26.97
N ARG A 565 11.88 7.67 -26.86
CA ARG A 565 12.37 6.82 -25.76
C ARG A 565 11.78 6.99 -24.35
N ALA A 566 10.52 6.59 -24.21
CA ALA A 566 10.14 5.68 -23.13
C ALA A 566 10.80 4.32 -23.37
N VAL A 567 11.06 3.54 -22.31
CA VAL A 567 11.12 2.06 -22.22
C VAL A 567 11.62 1.28 -23.48
N PRO A 568 12.60 0.37 -23.37
CA PRO A 568 13.09 -0.39 -24.53
C PRO A 568 11.97 -1.00 -25.40
N VAL A 569 12.15 -0.84 -26.71
CA VAL A 569 11.20 -0.93 -27.84
C VAL A 569 10.53 -2.31 -28.06
N ALA A 570 10.61 -3.26 -27.12
CA ALA A 570 9.95 -4.57 -27.27
C ALA A 570 8.50 -4.63 -26.74
N VAL A 571 7.98 -3.60 -26.05
CA VAL A 571 6.68 -3.71 -25.33
C VAL A 571 5.54 -2.94 -26.02
N GLN A 572 5.81 -1.91 -26.82
CA GLN A 572 4.75 -1.10 -27.44
C GLN A 572 4.09 -1.74 -28.67
N SER A 573 4.75 -2.69 -29.34
CA SER A 573 4.15 -3.42 -30.46
C SER A 573 3.29 -4.62 -30.03
N ALA A 574 3.23 -4.95 -28.73
CA ALA A 574 2.33 -5.98 -28.22
C ALA A 574 1.03 -5.37 -27.69
N VAL A 575 1.07 -4.21 -27.03
CA VAL A 575 -0.10 -3.60 -26.38
C VAL A 575 -1.12 -3.06 -27.39
N ALA A 576 -0.67 -2.48 -28.50
CA ALA A 576 -1.58 -1.98 -29.55
C ALA A 576 -2.27 -3.10 -30.34
N THR A 577 -1.61 -4.25 -30.49
CA THR A 577 -2.16 -5.44 -31.15
C THR A 577 -3.05 -6.24 -30.19
N VAL A 578 -2.76 -6.21 -28.88
CA VAL A 578 -3.60 -6.79 -27.83
C VAL A 578 -4.88 -5.99 -27.63
N ASP A 579 -4.87 -4.64 -27.63
CA ASP A 579 -6.10 -3.84 -27.50
C ASP A 579 -7.02 -3.96 -28.74
N ALA A 580 -6.43 -4.16 -29.94
CA ALA A 580 -7.19 -4.45 -31.16
C ALA A 580 -7.76 -5.89 -31.17
N ASN A 581 -6.97 -6.88 -30.75
CA ASN A 581 -7.42 -8.28 -30.68
C ASN A 581 -8.42 -8.52 -29.55
N PHE A 582 -8.30 -7.83 -28.40
CA PHE A 582 -9.22 -7.92 -27.27
C PHE A 582 -10.61 -7.34 -27.63
N LYS A 583 -10.66 -6.26 -28.42
CA LYS A 583 -11.92 -5.71 -28.96
C LYS A 583 -12.56 -6.62 -30.00
N ILE A 584 -11.76 -7.30 -30.84
CA ILE A 584 -12.27 -8.25 -31.85
C ILE A 584 -12.75 -9.54 -31.17
N GLU A 585 -12.05 -10.07 -30.16
CA GLU A 585 -12.45 -11.26 -29.40
C GLU A 585 -13.65 -11.02 -28.48
N MET A 586 -13.80 -9.84 -27.88
CA MET A 586 -15.03 -9.48 -27.15
C MET A 586 -16.24 -9.38 -28.08
N VAL A 587 -16.10 -8.76 -29.25
CA VAL A 587 -17.19 -8.69 -30.24
C VAL A 587 -17.52 -10.09 -30.77
N ALA A 588 -16.53 -10.96 -30.96
CA ALA A 588 -16.75 -12.36 -31.35
C ALA A 588 -17.44 -13.18 -30.25
N MET A 589 -17.02 -13.06 -28.97
CA MET A 589 -17.65 -13.76 -27.84
C MET A 589 -19.08 -13.29 -27.58
N VAL A 590 -19.35 -11.98 -27.68
CA VAL A 590 -20.71 -11.43 -27.57
C VAL A 590 -21.58 -11.90 -28.75
N SER A 591 -21.02 -11.98 -29.96
CA SER A 591 -21.75 -12.49 -31.13
C SER A 591 -22.04 -13.99 -31.03
N VAL A 592 -21.11 -14.79 -30.49
CA VAL A 592 -21.30 -16.23 -30.24
C VAL A 592 -22.31 -16.44 -29.11
N MET A 593 -22.26 -15.66 -28.03
CA MET A 593 -23.28 -15.72 -26.96
C MET A 593 -24.67 -15.34 -27.47
N VAL A 594 -24.81 -14.29 -28.28
CA VAL A 594 -26.08 -13.92 -28.90
C VAL A 594 -26.57 -15.02 -29.85
N ALA A 595 -25.68 -15.62 -30.66
CA ALA A 595 -26.03 -16.74 -31.53
C ALA A 595 -26.45 -18.00 -30.74
N CYS A 596 -25.78 -18.33 -29.64
CA CYS A 596 -26.15 -19.42 -28.74
C CYS A 596 -27.51 -19.16 -28.07
N VAL A 597 -27.76 -17.95 -27.60
CA VAL A 597 -29.04 -17.57 -27.00
C VAL A 597 -30.16 -17.61 -28.04
N LEU A 598 -29.92 -17.16 -29.27
CA LEU A 598 -30.88 -17.27 -30.37
C LEU A 598 -31.11 -18.72 -30.81
N ALA A 599 -30.08 -19.57 -30.80
CA ALA A 599 -30.21 -20.99 -31.10
C ALA A 599 -30.98 -21.74 -30.02
N VAL A 600 -30.76 -21.42 -28.73
CA VAL A 600 -31.52 -21.98 -27.60
C VAL A 600 -32.97 -21.50 -27.65
N MET A 601 -33.22 -20.22 -27.95
CA MET A 601 -34.58 -19.72 -28.17
C MET A 601 -35.25 -20.38 -29.38
N GLY A 602 -34.52 -20.59 -30.48
CA GLY A 602 -34.99 -21.29 -31.67
C GLY A 602 -35.32 -22.75 -31.39
N MET A 603 -34.48 -23.48 -30.63
CA MET A 603 -34.76 -24.83 -30.17
C MET A 603 -35.95 -24.87 -29.22
N ALA A 604 -36.08 -23.92 -28.29
CA ALA A 604 -37.23 -23.84 -27.39
C ALA A 604 -38.53 -23.60 -28.16
N LEU A 605 -38.52 -22.73 -29.18
CA LEU A 605 -39.66 -22.50 -30.06
C LEU A 605 -39.97 -23.73 -30.94
N TYR A 606 -38.94 -24.44 -31.42
CA TYR A 606 -39.10 -25.67 -32.19
C TYR A 606 -39.67 -26.82 -31.34
N VAL A 607 -39.18 -27.00 -30.10
CA VAL A 607 -39.73 -27.94 -29.12
C VAL A 607 -41.17 -27.59 -28.78
N LYS A 608 -41.50 -26.31 -28.61
CA LYS A 608 -42.87 -25.85 -28.36
C LYS A 608 -43.79 -26.08 -29.57
N LYS A 609 -43.26 -25.99 -30.80
CA LYS A 609 -43.97 -26.30 -32.04
C LYS A 609 -44.17 -27.82 -32.21
N LEU A 610 -43.17 -28.63 -31.87
CA LEU A 610 -43.28 -30.09 -31.84
C LEU A 610 -44.28 -30.54 -30.79
N GLN A 611 -44.21 -30.02 -29.57
CA GLN A 611 -45.18 -30.32 -28.50
C GLN A 611 -46.61 -29.92 -28.89
N ARG A 612 -46.80 -28.80 -29.60
CA ARG A 612 -48.11 -28.41 -30.19
C ARG A 612 -48.56 -29.37 -31.29
N ALA A 613 -47.66 -29.86 -32.14
CA ALA A 613 -47.98 -30.87 -33.14
C ALA A 613 -48.31 -32.24 -32.50
N THR A 614 -47.63 -32.63 -31.41
CA THR A 614 -47.91 -33.87 -30.67
C THR A 614 -49.21 -33.77 -29.86
N THR A 615 -49.55 -32.60 -29.29
CA THR A 615 -50.86 -32.39 -28.63
C THR A 615 -52.01 -32.33 -29.63
N THR A 616 -51.78 -31.81 -30.84
CA THR A 616 -52.80 -31.85 -31.92
C THR A 616 -52.95 -33.27 -32.50
N ALA A 617 -51.87 -34.07 -32.53
CA ALA A 617 -51.93 -35.49 -32.91
C ALA A 617 -52.53 -36.39 -31.82
N ALA A 618 -52.29 -36.09 -30.53
CA ALA A 618 -52.87 -36.82 -29.40
C ALA A 618 -54.35 -36.47 -29.16
N ALA A 619 -54.77 -35.22 -29.39
CA ALA A 619 -56.18 -34.82 -29.34
C ALA A 619 -57.02 -35.44 -30.48
N ASN A 620 -56.40 -35.77 -31.61
CA ASN A 620 -57.04 -36.49 -32.71
C ASN A 620 -56.97 -38.03 -32.58
N ALA A 621 -56.27 -38.56 -31.56
CA ALA A 621 -56.11 -40.01 -31.32
C ALA A 621 -56.72 -40.48 -29.97
N GLY A 622 -57.27 -39.56 -29.15
CA GLY A 622 -57.85 -39.83 -27.83
C GLY A 622 -59.38 -39.72 -27.77
N ILE A 623 -60.06 -39.78 -28.91
CA ILE A 623 -61.51 -39.98 -28.98
C ILE A 623 -61.73 -41.42 -29.41
N ASP A 624 -61.55 -42.36 -28.49
CA ASP A 624 -62.31 -43.61 -28.34
C ASP A 624 -61.69 -44.45 -27.20
N ASP A 625 -62.58 -45.00 -26.38
CA ASP A 625 -62.37 -46.00 -25.30
C ASP A 625 -61.77 -45.54 -23.94
N ALA A 626 -62.20 -45.97 -22.76
CA ALA A 626 -63.47 -46.44 -22.18
C ALA A 626 -63.17 -46.73 -20.69
N VAL A 627 -63.93 -46.10 -19.78
CA VAL A 627 -64.61 -46.65 -18.58
C VAL A 627 -63.95 -47.76 -17.72
N VAL A 628 -63.99 -47.57 -16.38
CA VAL A 628 -64.32 -48.52 -15.27
C VAL A 628 -63.39 -48.34 -14.04
N ASP A 629 -63.89 -47.58 -13.07
CA ASP A 629 -64.25 -47.93 -11.66
C ASP A 629 -63.28 -48.34 -10.52
N GLU A 630 -63.68 -47.84 -9.34
CA GLU A 630 -63.53 -48.25 -7.92
C GLU A 630 -62.30 -47.96 -7.00
N LYS A 631 -62.59 -47.08 -6.02
CA LYS A 631 -62.54 -47.22 -4.54
C LYS A 631 -61.31 -46.81 -3.69
N ALA A 632 -61.65 -46.03 -2.65
CA ALA A 632 -60.87 -45.55 -1.50
C ALA A 632 -60.70 -46.60 -0.37
N PRO A 633 -59.91 -46.32 0.70
CA PRO A 633 -60.51 -45.73 1.92
C PRO A 633 -59.60 -44.78 2.78
N GLU A 634 -60.22 -44.32 3.87
CA GLU A 634 -59.96 -43.25 4.86
C GLU A 634 -58.79 -43.37 5.87
N ALA A 635 -58.26 -42.19 6.23
CA ALA A 635 -58.04 -41.54 7.55
C ALA A 635 -57.91 -42.31 8.89
N ALA A 636 -56.98 -41.84 9.74
CA ALA A 636 -57.19 -41.63 11.20
C ALA A 636 -56.13 -40.67 11.82
N LYS A 637 -56.55 -39.92 12.84
CA LYS A 637 -55.87 -38.85 13.61
C LYS A 637 -55.65 -39.26 15.10
N SER A 638 -54.89 -38.42 15.82
CA SER A 638 -54.82 -38.17 17.29
C SER A 638 -53.96 -39.17 18.11
N GLU A 639 -53.31 -38.84 19.25
CA GLU A 639 -53.30 -37.68 20.15
C GLU A 639 -52.08 -37.74 21.11
N VAL A 640 -51.77 -36.57 21.68
CA VAL A 640 -51.07 -36.18 22.93
C VAL A 640 -50.82 -37.25 24.01
N VAL A 641 -49.58 -37.32 24.55
CA VAL A 641 -49.12 -36.91 25.91
C VAL A 641 -47.62 -36.58 25.83
#